data_AF-A0A9E5PSD1-F1
#
_entry.id   AF-A0A9E5PSD1-F1
#
_cell.length_a   1.000
_cell.length_b   1.000
_cell.length_c   1.000
_cell.angle_alpha   90.00
_cell.angle_beta   90.00
_cell.angle_gamma   90.00
#
_symmetry.space_group_name_H-M   'P 1'
#
loop_
_entity.id
_entity.type
_entity.pdbx_description
1 polymer ?
#
loop_
_entity_poly.entity_id
_entity_poly.type
_entity_poly.pdbx_seq_one_letter_code
_entity_poly.pdbx_strand_id
1 'polypeptide(L)'
;MRHALLLALPVAILPVPALAQTVRDTTVVAGAHYSAGGFHRFWFGSHYRGLWTAPLKVGLLDMNTFAGGLTPTTAGGGFQTKSLWFRGGDGFQYGFRSVDKDPAVLPPELRGTVVEDLVRDQTSSAHPAAPAVIAPLLEGAGILHTNPRLVVLPDDPKLGEHRERFAGTLGFIERRAIAEPGVEPFAGADEIIDGDEMFERMQRGPGDRIDAQALLRARLFDLLIGDWDRHRGQWGWARFGEGAVRRWVPIPEDRDQALVRFDGFMLFLARIYAPQLVNFGEKYPNTEGVTWNGRELDRRVLVGLERPAWDSAAAVLKWRLTDSVIDAAVAALPPEYYAIDGERLARALKRRRDQLPQAADRFYRLLAKQVAIHGTDQADAVTVDRHGDGVVEVTITSGSGALPFFRRRFRPGETKEIRFYLYDGADRVLVRGDGRGMTLRVIGSGDDVVIDSSRAGGLKMYAKGNDRVAGPTRVTVDRRPYTPPPKRRPQDLPPRDWGRGWRTVIWTTFGPDVGLFIGGGRYVTTYGFRKLPYSARVRLRAGFSTGATTGRADLAVRAYRSNSRLHWRLDALASGIEVLRFHGFGNEIPELDEDSSRVNQVQFTLAPSLVVPLWPNAQFAFGPTAKYSSTKDQAGRIIAATSPYGSGKFGQLGWRGHLLFDTRDVAAAASRGVYVTVGGSVYPPIWDVDSLFGEVHGEFATYLTARPVPLRPTLALRVGGKKVWGRFPFQEAAFIGDAASVRLGRQNRFAGDASVYGNAELRLRLARIFLVLPGDFGVFGLGDVGRVFLDGES
;
A
#
# COMPACT_ATOMS: atom_id res chain seq x y z
N MET A 1 9.86 -32.85 40.97
CA MET A 1 10.17 -34.17 40.36
C MET A 1 9.23 -34.34 39.17
N ARG A 2 9.60 -34.46 37.89
CA ARG A 2 10.84 -34.71 37.15
C ARG A 2 10.96 -33.65 36.04
N HIS A 3 12.14 -33.05 35.87
CA HIS A 3 12.45 -32.17 34.74
C HIS A 3 12.93 -33.04 33.57
N ALA A 4 12.26 -32.99 32.43
CA ALA A 4 12.76 -33.56 31.18
C ALA A 4 13.33 -32.43 30.33
N LEU A 5 14.65 -32.26 30.38
CA LEU A 5 15.42 -31.51 29.38
C LEU A 5 15.26 -32.25 28.04
N LEU A 6 14.48 -31.69 27.11
CA LEU A 6 14.55 -32.06 25.70
C LEU A 6 15.74 -31.32 25.09
N LEU A 7 16.89 -32.02 25.08
CA LEU A 7 18.09 -31.64 24.34
C LEU A 7 17.73 -31.48 22.86
N ALA A 8 17.91 -30.27 22.33
CA ALA A 8 17.96 -30.03 20.91
C ALA A 8 19.18 -30.78 20.36
N LEU A 9 18.95 -31.84 19.58
CA LEU A 9 20.02 -32.44 18.79
C LEU A 9 20.57 -31.38 17.82
N PRO A 10 21.89 -31.12 17.81
CA PRO A 10 22.49 -30.33 16.77
C PRO A 10 22.40 -31.15 15.49
N VAL A 11 21.59 -30.70 14.53
CA VAL A 11 21.75 -31.16 13.15
C VAL A 11 23.13 -30.66 12.73
N ALA A 12 24.07 -31.60 12.61
CA ALA A 12 25.37 -31.33 12.03
C ALA A 12 25.12 -30.97 10.56
N ILE A 13 25.11 -29.68 10.26
CA ILE A 13 25.18 -29.18 8.89
C ILE A 13 26.57 -29.58 8.41
N LEU A 14 26.66 -30.66 7.63
CA LEU A 14 27.90 -31.01 6.95
C LEU A 14 28.25 -29.85 6.01
N PRO A 15 29.49 -29.33 6.03
CA PRO A 15 29.90 -28.29 5.10
C PRO A 15 29.74 -28.83 3.68
N VAL A 16 28.94 -28.14 2.85
CA VAL A 16 28.91 -28.39 1.40
C VAL A 16 30.33 -28.15 0.89
N PRO A 17 30.96 -29.13 0.20
CA PRO A 17 32.34 -28.99 -0.23
C PRO A 17 32.48 -27.75 -1.11
N ALA A 18 33.41 -26.86 -0.72
CA ALA A 18 33.78 -25.74 -1.56
C ALA A 18 34.44 -26.29 -2.82
N LEU A 19 33.73 -26.22 -3.96
CA LEU A 19 34.31 -26.50 -5.27
C LEU A 19 35.50 -25.55 -5.48
N ALA A 20 36.72 -26.08 -5.37
CA ALA A 20 37.98 -25.38 -5.64
C ALA A 20 38.32 -25.58 -7.12
N GLN A 21 38.38 -24.49 -7.89
CA GLN A 21 38.87 -24.53 -9.25
C GLN A 21 39.58 -23.22 -9.58
N THR A 22 40.69 -23.32 -10.32
CA THR A 22 41.45 -22.21 -10.88
C THR A 22 40.59 -21.48 -11.90
N VAL A 23 40.01 -20.35 -11.50
CA VAL A 23 39.19 -19.55 -12.38
C VAL A 23 40.11 -18.67 -13.23
N ARG A 24 39.93 -18.66 -14.55
CA ARG A 24 40.50 -17.60 -15.38
C ARG A 24 39.74 -16.33 -15.05
N ASP A 25 40.43 -15.37 -14.45
CA ASP A 25 39.82 -14.08 -14.14
C ASP A 25 39.57 -13.30 -15.44
N THR A 26 38.45 -12.59 -15.48
CA THR A 26 38.10 -11.61 -16.50
C THR A 26 37.72 -10.29 -15.84
N THR A 27 37.89 -9.18 -16.55
CA THR A 27 37.48 -7.86 -16.09
C THR A 27 36.20 -7.44 -16.80
N VAL A 28 35.16 -7.12 -16.03
CA VAL A 28 33.88 -6.64 -16.54
C VAL A 28 33.40 -5.42 -15.76
N VAL A 29 32.47 -4.66 -16.33
CA VAL A 29 31.76 -3.58 -15.63
C VAL A 29 30.29 -3.98 -15.53
N ALA A 30 29.75 -4.05 -14.32
CA ALA A 30 28.40 -4.58 -14.08
C ALA A 30 27.29 -3.76 -14.77
N GLY A 31 27.46 -2.44 -14.87
CA GLY A 31 26.52 -1.56 -15.55
C GLY A 31 27.11 -0.19 -15.83
N ALA A 32 27.97 -0.10 -16.85
CA ALA A 32 28.65 1.14 -17.24
C ALA A 32 27.67 2.29 -17.57
N HIS A 33 26.46 1.96 -18.05
CA HIS A 33 25.38 2.90 -18.34
C HIS A 33 24.79 3.61 -17.12
N TYR A 34 25.10 3.17 -15.89
CA TYR A 34 24.66 3.85 -14.66
C TYR A 34 25.53 5.06 -14.27
N SER A 35 26.56 5.40 -15.06
CA SER A 35 27.37 6.59 -14.84
C SER A 35 26.53 7.87 -14.88
N ALA A 36 26.71 8.75 -13.88
CA ALA A 36 25.89 9.94 -13.73
C ALA A 36 26.68 11.10 -13.09
N GLY A 37 26.42 12.33 -13.57
CA GLY A 37 26.96 13.57 -13.00
C GLY A 37 26.19 14.09 -11.77
N GLY A 38 26.69 15.16 -11.14
CA GLY A 38 26.16 15.67 -9.87
C GLY A 38 24.68 16.07 -9.90
N PHE A 39 24.23 16.74 -10.97
CA PHE A 39 22.82 17.13 -11.13
C PHE A 39 21.88 15.92 -11.20
N HIS A 40 22.25 14.89 -11.97
CA HIS A 40 21.47 13.65 -12.07
C HIS A 40 21.42 12.94 -10.71
N ARG A 41 22.55 12.86 -10.00
CA ARG A 41 22.63 12.25 -8.66
C ARG A 41 21.80 12.98 -7.60
N PHE A 42 21.65 14.30 -7.71
CA PHE A 42 20.78 15.06 -6.82
C PHE A 42 19.31 14.66 -6.98
N TRP A 43 18.82 14.61 -8.22
CA TRP A 43 17.42 14.28 -8.52
C TRP A 43 17.10 12.79 -8.34
N PHE A 44 17.96 11.92 -8.89
CA PHE A 44 17.71 10.48 -9.03
C PHE A 44 18.62 9.61 -8.18
N GLY A 45 19.48 10.21 -7.35
CA GLY A 45 20.27 9.50 -6.35
C GLY A 45 21.68 9.09 -6.79
N SER A 46 22.56 8.99 -5.80
CA SER A 46 23.93 8.46 -5.97
C SER A 46 23.95 6.94 -5.88
N HIS A 47 23.04 6.36 -5.09
CA HIS A 47 22.80 4.92 -5.00
C HIS A 47 24.10 4.13 -4.76
N TYR A 48 24.27 3.01 -5.48
CA TYR A 48 25.51 2.25 -5.59
C TYR A 48 26.20 2.45 -6.94
N ARG A 49 25.95 3.56 -7.66
CA ARG A 49 26.51 3.78 -9.02
C ARG A 49 28.01 3.57 -9.11
N GLY A 50 28.75 3.97 -8.07
CA GLY A 50 30.19 3.74 -7.98
C GLY A 50 30.58 2.27 -8.07
N LEU A 51 29.80 1.36 -7.45
CA LEU A 51 30.00 -0.09 -7.58
C LEU A 51 29.64 -0.56 -8.99
N TRP A 52 28.51 -0.10 -9.53
CA TRP A 52 28.04 -0.51 -10.86
C TRP A 52 28.98 -0.12 -12.01
N THR A 53 29.69 1.00 -11.87
CA THR A 53 30.62 1.52 -12.89
C THR A 53 32.08 1.11 -12.65
N ALA A 54 32.39 0.46 -11.52
CA ALA A 54 33.76 0.03 -11.24
C ALA A 54 34.13 -1.20 -12.10
N PRO A 55 35.32 -1.20 -12.73
CA PRO A 55 35.88 -2.42 -13.31
C PRO A 55 36.07 -3.47 -12.21
N LEU A 56 35.62 -4.69 -12.51
CA LEU A 56 35.53 -5.77 -11.56
C LEU A 56 36.29 -6.98 -12.09
N LYS A 57 37.28 -7.47 -11.35
CA LYS A 57 37.93 -8.75 -11.64
C LYS A 57 37.11 -9.89 -11.05
N VAL A 58 36.54 -10.73 -11.91
CA VAL A 58 35.68 -11.86 -11.52
C VAL A 58 36.02 -13.10 -12.32
N GLY A 59 35.66 -14.23 -11.75
CA GLY A 59 35.86 -15.52 -12.40
C GLY A 59 35.03 -15.69 -13.67
N LEU A 60 35.67 -16.11 -14.77
CA LEU A 60 34.99 -16.64 -15.95
C LEU A 60 34.57 -18.09 -15.68
N LEU A 61 33.26 -18.38 -15.77
CA LEU A 61 32.73 -19.72 -15.48
C LEU A 61 33.22 -20.74 -16.52
N ASP A 62 33.94 -21.78 -16.11
CA ASP A 62 34.31 -22.87 -17.01
C ASP A 62 33.19 -23.92 -17.07
N MET A 63 32.46 -23.96 -18.18
CA MET A 63 31.33 -24.87 -18.38
C MET A 63 31.73 -26.34 -18.59
N ASN A 64 33.02 -26.64 -18.79
CA ASN A 64 33.50 -28.01 -18.92
C ASN A 64 33.86 -28.61 -17.56
N THR A 65 34.37 -27.79 -16.65
CA THR A 65 34.96 -28.28 -15.40
C THR A 65 34.15 -27.92 -14.16
N PHE A 66 33.37 -26.84 -14.18
CA PHE A 66 32.51 -26.48 -13.04
C PHE A 66 31.42 -27.53 -12.85
N ALA A 67 31.21 -27.99 -11.61
CA ALA A 67 30.19 -28.99 -11.26
C ALA A 67 30.26 -30.28 -12.10
N GLY A 68 31.46 -30.72 -12.51
CA GLY A 68 31.64 -31.88 -13.40
C GLY A 68 31.24 -31.64 -14.86
N GLY A 69 30.97 -30.39 -15.24
CA GLY A 69 30.51 -29.97 -16.56
C GLY A 69 29.05 -29.52 -16.52
N LEU A 70 28.76 -28.32 -17.05
CA LEU A 70 27.42 -27.74 -17.06
C LEU A 70 26.73 -27.96 -18.41
N THR A 71 25.47 -28.41 -18.35
CA THR A 71 24.57 -28.50 -19.51
C THR A 71 23.36 -27.60 -19.27
N PRO A 72 23.11 -26.58 -20.12
CA PRO A 72 21.91 -25.75 -20.00
C PRO A 72 20.64 -26.59 -20.18
N THR A 73 19.59 -26.28 -19.43
CA THR A 73 18.32 -27.03 -19.49
C THR A 73 17.13 -26.13 -19.80
N THR A 74 16.90 -25.12 -18.98
CA THR A 74 15.71 -24.27 -19.09
C THR A 74 16.10 -22.84 -18.83
N ALA A 75 15.84 -21.96 -19.80
CA ALA A 75 15.83 -20.54 -19.55
C ALA A 75 14.53 -20.15 -18.82
N GLY A 76 14.66 -19.44 -17.71
CA GLY A 76 13.54 -18.96 -16.92
C GLY A 76 13.76 -17.53 -16.46
N GLY A 77 12.99 -17.13 -15.46
CA GLY A 77 13.11 -15.82 -14.81
C GLY A 77 11.92 -14.95 -15.13
N GLY A 78 11.38 -14.31 -14.09
CA GLY A 78 10.35 -13.30 -14.25
C GLY A 78 10.81 -12.19 -15.18
N PHE A 79 9.86 -11.38 -15.65
CA PHE A 79 10.08 -10.43 -16.73
C PHE A 79 11.23 -9.38 -16.50
N GLN A 80 11.86 -9.28 -15.31
CA GLN A 80 13.00 -8.36 -14.99
C GLN A 80 14.40 -8.98 -14.99
N THR A 81 14.54 -10.28 -14.70
CA THR A 81 15.85 -10.91 -14.44
C THR A 81 16.04 -12.10 -15.36
N LYS A 82 17.13 -12.13 -16.12
CA LYS A 82 17.45 -13.27 -17.00
C LYS A 82 17.97 -14.40 -16.12
N SER A 83 17.36 -15.58 -16.18
CA SER A 83 17.87 -16.76 -15.47
C SER A 83 17.97 -17.99 -16.36
N LEU A 84 18.96 -18.82 -16.09
CA LEU A 84 19.24 -20.02 -16.85
C LEU A 84 19.56 -21.16 -15.89
N TRP A 85 18.92 -22.30 -16.08
CA TRP A 85 19.17 -23.50 -15.30
C TRP A 85 20.16 -24.41 -16.02
N PHE A 86 20.95 -25.12 -15.23
CA PHE A 86 21.94 -26.07 -15.70
C PHE A 86 21.82 -27.37 -14.92
N ARG A 87 22.15 -28.48 -15.58
CA ARG A 87 22.48 -29.75 -14.95
C ARG A 87 23.99 -29.89 -14.91
N GLY A 88 24.55 -30.14 -13.72
CA GLY A 88 25.96 -30.48 -13.53
C GLY A 88 26.23 -31.95 -13.80
N GLY A 89 27.44 -32.27 -14.24
CA GLY A 89 27.96 -33.64 -14.32
C GLY A 89 28.16 -34.30 -12.95
N ASP A 90 28.14 -33.50 -11.87
CA ASP A 90 28.06 -33.95 -10.48
C ASP A 90 26.67 -34.45 -10.05
N GLY A 91 25.67 -34.37 -10.92
CA GLY A 91 24.30 -34.81 -10.66
C GLY A 91 23.39 -33.76 -10.03
N PHE A 92 23.89 -32.56 -9.73
CA PHE A 92 23.09 -31.46 -9.17
C PHE A 92 22.51 -30.53 -10.23
N GLN A 93 21.51 -29.73 -9.84
CA GLN A 93 21.00 -28.63 -10.65
C GLN A 93 21.49 -27.28 -10.14
N TYR A 94 21.80 -26.40 -11.07
CA TYR A 94 22.32 -25.05 -10.81
C TYR A 94 21.45 -24.00 -11.49
N GLY A 95 21.31 -22.84 -10.85
CA GLY A 95 20.67 -21.66 -11.44
C GLY A 95 21.69 -20.54 -11.61
N PHE A 96 21.70 -19.91 -12.77
CA PHE A 96 22.40 -18.66 -13.04
C PHE A 96 21.39 -17.52 -13.13
N ARG A 97 21.68 -16.38 -12.50
CA ARG A 97 20.84 -15.18 -12.52
C ARG A 97 21.68 -13.95 -12.83
N SER A 98 21.29 -13.16 -13.84
CA SER A 98 22.01 -11.94 -14.22
C SER A 98 21.97 -10.88 -13.11
N VAL A 99 23.09 -10.17 -12.90
CA VAL A 99 23.17 -9.05 -11.94
C VAL A 99 22.44 -7.80 -12.47
N ASP A 100 22.73 -7.39 -13.70
CA ASP A 100 22.03 -6.27 -14.33
C ASP A 100 20.63 -6.70 -14.78
N LYS A 101 19.64 -5.87 -14.44
CA LYS A 101 18.23 -6.15 -14.68
C LYS A 101 17.73 -5.38 -15.90
N ASP A 102 16.89 -6.05 -16.68
CA ASP A 102 16.30 -5.50 -17.89
C ASP A 102 14.81 -5.16 -17.59
N PRO A 103 14.38 -3.89 -17.67
CA PRO A 103 13.04 -3.47 -17.27
C PRO A 103 11.93 -3.85 -18.27
N ALA A 104 11.98 -5.02 -18.90
CA ALA A 104 11.00 -5.50 -19.89
C ALA A 104 9.56 -5.68 -19.33
N VAL A 105 9.33 -5.44 -18.04
CA VAL A 105 8.05 -5.61 -17.30
C VAL A 105 7.20 -4.38 -17.32
N LEU A 106 7.74 -3.27 -17.82
CA LEU A 106 6.91 -2.11 -18.02
C LEU A 106 5.76 -2.47 -18.97
N PRO A 107 4.53 -1.99 -18.68
CA PRO A 107 3.42 -2.04 -19.62
C PRO A 107 3.93 -1.70 -21.02
N PRO A 108 3.47 -2.36 -22.09
CA PRO A 108 3.98 -2.14 -23.45
C PRO A 108 4.05 -0.67 -23.84
N GLU A 109 3.17 0.16 -23.26
CA GLU A 109 3.12 1.59 -23.50
C GLU A 109 4.26 2.38 -22.85
N LEU A 110 4.84 1.88 -21.77
CA LEU A 110 5.97 2.53 -21.09
C LEU A 110 7.34 2.10 -21.63
N ARG A 111 7.37 1.13 -22.56
CA ARG A 111 8.61 0.63 -23.18
C ARG A 111 9.12 1.61 -24.24
N GLY A 112 10.43 1.80 -24.33
CA GLY A 112 11.10 2.76 -25.20
C GLY A 112 10.91 4.23 -24.79
N THR A 113 10.53 4.48 -23.52
CA THR A 113 10.24 5.83 -23.02
C THR A 113 11.23 6.24 -21.92
N VAL A 114 11.26 7.54 -21.59
CA VAL A 114 12.05 8.08 -20.46
C VAL A 114 11.71 7.38 -19.13
N VAL A 115 10.51 6.79 -19.00
CA VAL A 115 10.12 6.00 -17.82
C VAL A 115 10.90 4.69 -17.77
N GLU A 116 11.14 4.05 -18.90
CA GLU A 116 11.98 2.86 -18.97
C GLU A 116 13.42 3.18 -18.56
N ASP A 117 13.98 4.25 -19.12
CA ASP A 117 15.33 4.70 -18.77
C ASP A 117 15.43 5.02 -17.28
N LEU A 118 14.44 5.72 -16.73
CA LEU A 118 14.38 6.01 -15.30
C LEU A 118 14.28 4.73 -14.46
N VAL A 119 13.36 3.82 -14.79
CA VAL A 119 13.20 2.57 -14.03
C VAL A 119 14.45 1.71 -14.11
N ARG A 120 15.09 1.63 -15.28
CA ARG A 120 16.38 0.95 -15.46
C ARG A 120 17.43 1.60 -14.59
N ASP A 121 17.55 2.92 -14.65
CA ASP A 121 18.49 3.72 -13.89
C ASP A 121 18.38 3.48 -12.38
N GLN A 122 17.16 3.30 -11.87
CA GLN A 122 16.90 2.99 -10.47
C GLN A 122 17.38 1.58 -10.05
N THR A 123 17.72 0.67 -10.98
CA THR A 123 18.41 -0.60 -10.67
C THR A 123 19.74 -0.35 -9.96
N SER A 124 20.39 0.80 -10.22
CA SER A 124 21.62 1.17 -9.53
C SER A 124 21.47 1.39 -8.01
N SER A 125 20.22 1.46 -7.49
CA SER A 125 19.90 1.45 -6.05
C SER A 125 20.14 0.10 -5.37
N ALA A 126 20.15 -1.01 -6.11
CA ALA A 126 20.49 -2.32 -5.59
C ALA A 126 22.01 -2.49 -5.49
N HIS A 127 22.48 -3.23 -4.49
CA HIS A 127 23.90 -3.53 -4.34
C HIS A 127 24.26 -4.71 -5.28
N PRO A 128 25.13 -4.52 -6.29
CA PRO A 128 25.34 -5.49 -7.37
C PRO A 128 25.93 -6.84 -6.90
N ALA A 129 26.60 -6.85 -5.74
CA ALA A 129 27.13 -8.07 -5.13
C ALA A 129 26.47 -8.45 -3.79
N ALA A 130 25.23 -8.01 -3.52
CA ALA A 130 24.56 -8.31 -2.25
C ALA A 130 24.54 -9.80 -1.86
N PRO A 131 24.24 -10.75 -2.78
CA PRO A 131 24.21 -12.17 -2.44
C PRO A 131 25.55 -12.71 -1.88
N ALA A 132 26.69 -12.20 -2.36
CA ALA A 132 28.02 -12.63 -1.91
C ALA A 132 28.28 -12.32 -0.43
N VAL A 133 27.71 -11.22 0.08
CA VAL A 133 27.82 -10.84 1.51
C VAL A 133 26.76 -11.55 2.35
N ILE A 134 25.57 -11.77 1.77
CA ILE A 134 24.42 -12.30 2.51
C ILE A 134 24.58 -13.78 2.83
N ALA A 135 25.15 -14.59 1.93
CA ALA A 135 25.29 -16.03 2.17
C ALA A 135 26.18 -16.36 3.39
N PRO A 136 27.39 -15.79 3.56
CA PRO A 136 28.18 -15.99 4.77
C PRO A 136 27.47 -15.52 6.06
N LEU A 137 26.66 -14.45 5.97
CA LEU A 137 25.85 -13.99 7.11
C LEU A 137 24.73 -14.97 7.45
N LEU A 138 24.10 -15.61 6.46
CA LEU A 138 23.06 -16.63 6.66
C LEU A 138 23.65 -17.89 7.31
N GLU A 139 24.83 -18.31 6.86
CA GLU A 139 25.61 -19.40 7.48
C GLU A 139 25.88 -19.07 8.95
N GLY A 140 26.46 -17.91 9.24
CA GLY A 140 26.70 -17.46 10.61
C GLY A 140 25.42 -17.41 11.46
N ALA A 141 24.31 -16.98 10.87
CA ALA A 141 23.00 -16.96 11.53
C ALA A 141 22.37 -18.35 11.74
N GLY A 142 22.91 -19.40 11.13
CA GLY A 142 22.32 -20.75 11.13
C GLY A 142 20.94 -20.75 10.48
N ILE A 143 20.81 -20.12 9.31
CA ILE A 143 19.62 -20.11 8.47
C ILE A 143 19.95 -20.92 7.21
N LEU A 144 19.09 -21.87 6.86
CA LEU A 144 19.25 -22.69 5.65
C LEU A 144 19.24 -21.78 4.41
N HIS A 145 20.21 -21.92 3.51
CA HIS A 145 20.39 -21.00 2.37
C HIS A 145 21.22 -21.64 1.26
N THR A 146 21.08 -21.13 0.04
CA THR A 146 21.96 -21.45 -1.10
C THR A 146 23.24 -20.59 -1.05
N ASN A 147 24.29 -21.02 -1.75
CA ASN A 147 25.58 -20.33 -1.77
C ASN A 147 25.89 -19.78 -3.18
N PRO A 148 25.45 -18.55 -3.50
CA PRO A 148 25.64 -17.93 -4.80
C PRO A 148 27.07 -17.43 -5.01
N ARG A 149 27.64 -17.74 -6.18
CA ARG A 149 28.97 -17.30 -6.61
C ARG A 149 28.87 -16.32 -7.77
N LEU A 150 29.53 -15.17 -7.65
CA LEU A 150 29.58 -14.16 -8.71
C LEU A 150 30.55 -14.61 -9.82
N VAL A 151 30.05 -14.75 -11.04
CA VAL A 151 30.81 -15.21 -12.20
C VAL A 151 30.36 -14.51 -13.48
N VAL A 152 31.20 -14.57 -14.51
CA VAL A 152 30.82 -14.23 -15.89
C VAL A 152 30.51 -15.51 -16.64
N LEU A 153 29.35 -15.57 -17.30
CA LEU A 153 29.03 -16.69 -18.18
C LEU A 153 29.85 -16.54 -19.48
N PRO A 154 30.66 -17.54 -19.87
CA PRO A 154 31.51 -17.43 -21.05
C PRO A 154 30.67 -17.41 -22.32
N ASP A 155 31.29 -16.93 -23.40
CA ASP A 155 30.76 -17.14 -24.74
C ASP A 155 31.09 -18.58 -25.22
N ASP A 156 30.30 -19.55 -24.75
CA ASP A 156 30.54 -20.98 -24.98
C ASP A 156 29.47 -21.60 -25.90
N PRO A 157 29.84 -22.38 -26.94
CA PRO A 157 28.89 -23.08 -27.80
C PRO A 157 27.87 -23.96 -27.06
N LYS A 158 28.19 -24.50 -25.88
CA LYS A 158 27.27 -25.29 -25.04
C LYS A 158 26.02 -24.52 -24.64
N LEU A 159 26.05 -23.19 -24.64
CA LEU A 159 24.88 -22.35 -24.37
C LEU A 159 23.79 -22.48 -25.45
N GLY A 160 24.12 -22.98 -26.64
CA GLY A 160 23.16 -23.20 -27.72
C GLY A 160 22.31 -21.96 -28.01
N GLU A 161 20.98 -22.12 -28.02
CA GLU A 161 20.02 -21.04 -28.24
C GLU A 161 20.07 -19.92 -27.16
N HIS A 162 20.64 -20.19 -25.98
CA HIS A 162 20.75 -19.22 -24.90
C HIS A 162 21.99 -18.32 -25.02
N ARG A 163 22.92 -18.63 -25.95
CA ARG A 163 24.19 -17.93 -26.11
C ARG A 163 24.01 -16.43 -26.33
N GLU A 164 23.13 -16.03 -27.25
CA GLU A 164 22.86 -14.61 -27.57
C GLU A 164 22.40 -13.81 -26.34
N ARG A 165 21.62 -14.44 -25.45
CA ARG A 165 21.01 -13.75 -24.32
C ARG A 165 21.91 -13.68 -23.08
N PHE A 166 22.82 -14.64 -22.91
CA PHE A 166 23.56 -14.84 -21.65
C PHE A 166 25.09 -14.81 -21.79
N ALA A 167 25.67 -15.00 -22.98
CA ALA A 167 27.12 -14.94 -23.16
C ALA A 167 27.69 -13.58 -22.69
N GLY A 168 28.80 -13.62 -21.97
CA GLY A 168 29.49 -12.43 -21.44
C GLY A 168 28.75 -11.72 -20.30
N THR A 169 27.63 -12.25 -19.81
CA THR A 169 26.86 -11.59 -18.74
C THR A 169 27.42 -11.89 -17.36
N LEU A 170 27.46 -10.87 -16.50
CA LEU A 170 27.75 -11.01 -15.07
C LEU A 170 26.51 -11.53 -14.33
N GLY A 171 26.68 -12.57 -13.53
CA GLY A 171 25.59 -13.18 -12.78
C GLY A 171 26.03 -14.00 -11.58
N PHE A 172 25.06 -14.45 -10.81
CA PHE A 172 25.27 -15.39 -9.72
C PHE A 172 24.90 -16.80 -10.16
N ILE A 173 25.82 -17.75 -9.97
CA ILE A 173 25.53 -19.19 -10.10
C ILE A 173 25.41 -19.84 -8.71
N GLU A 174 24.36 -20.63 -8.50
CA GLU A 174 24.09 -21.31 -7.23
C GLU A 174 23.47 -22.70 -7.44
N ARG A 175 23.76 -23.64 -6.52
CA ARG A 175 23.03 -24.92 -6.47
C ARG A 175 21.57 -24.64 -6.13
N ARG A 176 20.64 -25.22 -6.89
CA ARG A 176 19.20 -25.07 -6.63
C ARG A 176 18.80 -25.85 -5.38
N ALA A 177 17.90 -25.27 -4.59
CA ALA A 177 17.30 -25.93 -3.43
C ALA A 177 16.10 -26.78 -3.87
N ILE A 178 16.35 -28.01 -4.32
CA ILE A 178 15.33 -28.95 -4.79
C ILE A 178 15.46 -30.33 -4.12
N ALA A 179 14.37 -31.08 -4.12
CA ALA A 179 14.32 -32.49 -3.73
C ALA A 179 13.52 -33.25 -4.79
N GLU A 180 14.19 -33.59 -5.90
CA GLU A 180 13.60 -34.29 -7.06
C GLU A 180 14.16 -35.70 -7.20
N PRO A 181 13.38 -36.68 -7.73
CA PRO A 181 13.88 -38.03 -7.99
C PRO A 181 15.14 -38.01 -8.88
N GLY A 182 16.17 -38.75 -8.47
CA GLY A 182 17.42 -38.85 -9.22
C GLY A 182 18.41 -37.69 -9.02
N VAL A 183 18.10 -36.72 -8.15
CA VAL A 183 19.01 -35.66 -7.72
C VAL A 183 19.20 -35.76 -6.22
N GLU A 184 20.44 -35.70 -5.72
CA GLU A 184 20.67 -35.69 -4.28
C GLU A 184 20.00 -34.45 -3.64
N PRO A 185 19.09 -34.64 -2.67
CA PRO A 185 18.28 -33.55 -2.13
C PRO A 185 19.11 -32.46 -1.47
N PHE A 186 18.67 -31.22 -1.63
CA PHE A 186 19.30 -30.08 -0.99
C PHE A 186 19.25 -30.21 0.54
N ALA A 187 20.42 -30.12 1.18
CA ALA A 187 20.60 -30.29 2.63
C ALA A 187 20.02 -31.60 3.21
N GLY A 188 19.81 -32.63 2.39
CA GLY A 188 19.19 -33.88 2.82
C GLY A 188 17.70 -33.76 3.17
N ALA A 189 17.00 -32.76 2.62
CA ALA A 189 15.56 -32.62 2.79
C ALA A 189 14.81 -33.77 2.11
N ASP A 190 13.74 -34.26 2.74
CA ASP A 190 12.88 -35.29 2.14
C ASP A 190 12.01 -34.72 1.01
N GLU A 191 11.68 -33.44 1.12
CA GLU A 191 10.79 -32.72 0.22
C GLU A 191 11.07 -31.22 0.29
N ILE A 192 11.01 -30.54 -0.84
CA ILE A 192 11.08 -29.08 -0.92
C ILE A 192 9.93 -28.58 -1.80
N ILE A 193 9.12 -27.66 -1.26
CA ILE A 193 7.97 -27.06 -1.95
C ILE A 193 8.06 -25.54 -1.94
N ASP A 194 7.31 -24.89 -2.83
CA ASP A 194 7.22 -23.43 -2.88
C ASP A 194 6.21 -22.85 -1.86
N GLY A 195 6.17 -21.52 -1.78
CA GLY A 195 5.28 -20.82 -0.85
C GLY A 195 3.79 -20.92 -1.16
N ASP A 196 3.39 -21.15 -2.41
CA ASP A 196 1.98 -21.28 -2.79
C ASP A 196 1.45 -22.63 -2.29
N GLU A 197 2.19 -23.70 -2.59
CA GLU A 197 1.86 -25.05 -2.15
C GLU A 197 1.88 -25.18 -0.61
N MET A 198 2.86 -24.55 0.05
CA MET A 198 2.93 -24.56 1.52
C MET A 198 1.67 -23.97 2.17
N PHE A 199 1.13 -22.87 1.62
CA PHE A 199 -0.10 -22.25 2.14
C PHE A 199 -1.32 -23.14 1.94
N GLU A 200 -1.43 -23.78 0.77
CA GLU A 200 -2.49 -24.74 0.48
C GLU A 200 -2.44 -25.94 1.43
N ARG A 201 -1.25 -26.51 1.67
CA ARG A 201 -1.07 -27.64 2.60
C ARG A 201 -1.40 -27.25 4.05
N MET A 202 -1.00 -26.06 4.50
CA MET A 202 -1.37 -25.55 5.83
C MET A 202 -2.87 -25.38 6.02
N GLN A 203 -3.58 -24.93 4.98
CA GLN A 203 -5.03 -24.73 5.02
C GLN A 203 -5.77 -26.07 4.95
N ARG A 204 -5.32 -27.03 4.15
CA ARG A 204 -5.97 -28.34 4.00
C ARG A 204 -6.12 -29.13 5.31
N GLY A 205 -5.20 -28.98 6.26
CA GLY A 205 -5.26 -29.73 7.52
C GLY A 205 -4.13 -29.42 8.52
N PRO A 206 -4.12 -30.11 9.68
CA PRO A 206 -3.15 -29.88 10.76
C PRO A 206 -1.76 -30.48 10.50
N GLY A 207 -1.62 -31.39 9.54
CA GLY A 207 -0.42 -32.19 9.33
C GLY A 207 0.81 -31.43 8.84
N ASP A 208 0.65 -30.27 8.19
CA ASP A 208 1.76 -29.49 7.64
C ASP A 208 1.88 -28.15 8.34
N ARG A 209 3.01 -27.90 9.03
CA ARG A 209 3.23 -26.67 9.78
C ARG A 209 4.62 -26.11 9.56
N ILE A 210 4.67 -24.80 9.30
CA ILE A 210 5.92 -24.04 9.24
C ILE A 210 6.56 -24.00 10.64
N ASP A 211 7.88 -24.19 10.72
CA ASP A 211 8.65 -23.85 11.91
C ASP A 211 8.65 -22.32 12.09
N ALA A 212 7.73 -21.84 12.92
CA ALA A 212 7.57 -20.42 13.17
C ALA A 212 8.83 -19.78 13.79
N GLN A 213 9.65 -20.52 14.55
CA GLN A 213 10.88 -19.99 15.14
C GLN A 213 11.98 -19.85 14.09
N ALA A 214 12.13 -20.83 13.21
CA ALA A 214 13.05 -20.74 12.07
C ALA A 214 12.66 -19.59 11.14
N LEU A 215 11.36 -19.45 10.84
CA LEU A 215 10.84 -18.32 10.08
C LEU A 215 11.12 -17.00 10.79
N LEU A 216 10.85 -16.90 12.09
CA LEU A 216 11.13 -15.67 12.84
C LEU A 216 12.61 -15.27 12.75
N ARG A 217 13.52 -16.23 12.86
CA ARG A 217 14.97 -15.98 12.70
C ARG A 217 15.28 -15.44 11.30
N ALA A 218 14.75 -16.08 10.26
CA ALA A 218 14.93 -15.62 8.88
C ALA A 218 14.36 -14.21 8.64
N ARG A 219 13.17 -13.92 9.19
CA ARG A 219 12.54 -12.60 9.06
C ARG A 219 13.28 -11.51 9.82
N LEU A 220 13.80 -11.79 11.03
CA LEU A 220 14.64 -10.84 11.76
C LEU A 220 15.98 -10.60 11.05
N PHE A 221 16.51 -11.62 10.38
CA PHE A 221 17.66 -11.47 9.50
C PHE A 221 17.33 -10.59 8.28
N ASP A 222 16.17 -10.75 7.65
CA ASP A 222 15.71 -9.86 6.57
C ASP A 222 15.65 -8.40 7.03
N LEU A 223 15.13 -8.16 8.24
CA LEU A 223 15.16 -6.83 8.86
C LEU A 223 16.61 -6.33 8.98
N LEU A 224 17.54 -7.17 9.45
CA LEU A 224 18.95 -6.82 9.61
C LEU A 224 19.60 -6.37 8.28
N ILE A 225 19.36 -7.07 7.18
CA ILE A 225 19.90 -6.70 5.86
C ILE A 225 19.03 -5.69 5.09
N GLY A 226 17.89 -5.30 5.66
CA GLY A 226 16.98 -4.34 5.06
C GLY A 226 16.27 -4.86 3.81
N ASP A 227 16.05 -6.16 3.72
CA ASP A 227 15.33 -6.74 2.59
C ASP A 227 13.82 -6.62 2.79
N TRP A 228 13.20 -5.84 1.92
CA TRP A 228 11.80 -5.45 2.02
C TRP A 228 10.86 -6.32 1.18
N ASP A 229 11.37 -7.11 0.24
CA ASP A 229 10.55 -7.81 -0.76
C ASP A 229 10.40 -9.30 -0.46
N ARG A 230 9.70 -9.61 0.63
CA ARG A 230 9.62 -10.96 1.19
C ARG A 230 8.26 -11.60 1.03
N HIS A 231 7.72 -11.57 -0.18
CA HIS A 231 6.44 -12.19 -0.51
C HIS A 231 6.52 -13.72 -0.56
N ARG A 232 5.37 -14.40 -0.63
CA ARG A 232 5.26 -15.88 -0.54
C ARG A 232 6.15 -16.64 -1.53
N GLY A 233 6.27 -16.16 -2.77
CA GLY A 233 7.15 -16.76 -3.79
C GLY A 233 8.66 -16.55 -3.60
N GLN A 234 9.11 -15.95 -2.49
CA GLN A 234 10.53 -15.76 -2.15
C GLN A 234 11.01 -16.77 -1.10
N TRP A 235 10.29 -17.89 -0.98
CA TRP A 235 10.53 -18.91 0.03
C TRP A 235 10.34 -20.29 -0.58
N GLY A 236 11.38 -21.12 -0.48
CA GLY A 236 11.26 -22.57 -0.49
C GLY A 236 11.02 -23.08 0.94
N TRP A 237 10.44 -24.27 1.06
CA TRP A 237 10.15 -24.92 2.35
C TRP A 237 10.69 -26.34 2.32
N ALA A 238 11.68 -26.63 3.17
CA ALA A 238 12.24 -27.97 3.31
C ALA A 238 11.60 -28.74 4.46
N ARG A 239 11.25 -30.00 4.20
CA ARG A 239 10.82 -30.95 5.22
C ARG A 239 11.97 -31.88 5.59
N PHE A 240 12.08 -32.16 6.89
CA PHE A 240 13.02 -33.14 7.43
C PHE A 240 12.31 -34.11 8.36
N GLY A 241 12.52 -35.40 8.15
CA GLY A 241 12.10 -36.49 9.01
C GLY A 241 10.63 -36.93 8.86
N GLU A 242 10.32 -38.05 9.52
CA GLU A 242 9.02 -38.72 9.49
C GLU A 242 8.26 -38.49 10.81
N GLY A 243 7.50 -37.40 10.87
CA GLY A 243 6.63 -37.06 11.99
C GLY A 243 5.17 -36.98 11.56
N ALA A 244 4.24 -37.31 12.48
CA ALA A 244 2.80 -37.13 12.26
C ALA A 244 2.43 -35.66 11.95
N VAL A 245 3.20 -34.71 12.47
CA VAL A 245 3.19 -33.31 12.04
C VAL A 245 4.49 -33.05 11.28
N ARG A 246 4.35 -32.80 9.97
CA ARG A 246 5.43 -32.42 9.06
C ARG A 246 5.81 -30.97 9.32
N ARG A 247 7.02 -30.78 9.85
CA ARG A 247 7.57 -29.46 10.13
C ARG A 247 8.39 -28.97 8.94
N TRP A 248 8.06 -27.78 8.46
CA TRP A 248 8.66 -27.16 7.29
C TRP A 248 9.59 -26.01 7.68
N VAL A 249 10.85 -26.10 7.27
CA VAL A 249 11.91 -25.11 7.54
C VAL A 249 12.03 -24.17 6.34
N PRO A 250 12.05 -22.84 6.54
CA PRO A 250 12.16 -21.88 5.45
C PRO A 250 13.55 -21.90 4.80
N ILE A 251 13.55 -21.85 3.47
CA ILE A 251 14.69 -21.56 2.62
C ILE A 251 14.39 -20.21 1.95
N PRO A 252 14.97 -19.11 2.43
CA PRO A 252 14.77 -17.81 1.82
C PRO A 252 15.48 -17.73 0.47
N GLU A 253 14.74 -17.36 -0.55
CA GLU A 253 15.21 -17.23 -1.93
C GLU A 253 15.29 -15.74 -2.33
N ASP A 254 15.90 -15.48 -3.50
CA ASP A 254 16.07 -14.18 -4.17
C ASP A 254 16.26 -12.96 -3.23
N ARG A 255 17.52 -12.53 -3.14
CA ARG A 255 18.03 -11.51 -2.22
C ARG A 255 18.32 -10.18 -2.93
N ASP A 256 17.68 -9.93 -4.06
CA ASP A 256 17.99 -8.78 -4.92
C ASP A 256 17.56 -7.44 -4.31
N GLN A 257 16.64 -7.45 -3.34
CA GLN A 257 16.12 -6.26 -2.66
C GLN A 257 16.76 -6.03 -1.28
N ALA A 258 17.84 -6.74 -0.97
CA ALA A 258 18.64 -6.52 0.22
C ALA A 258 19.62 -5.36 0.03
N LEU A 259 19.98 -4.69 1.13
CA LEU A 259 20.98 -3.62 1.17
C LEU A 259 20.66 -2.39 0.27
N VAL A 260 19.44 -2.26 -0.23
CA VAL A 260 19.05 -1.24 -1.23
C VAL A 260 19.21 0.19 -0.71
N ARG A 261 19.62 1.10 -1.61
CA ARG A 261 19.80 2.53 -1.33
C ARG A 261 18.92 3.43 -2.19
N PHE A 262 17.80 3.87 -1.64
CA PHE A 262 16.91 4.85 -2.27
C PHE A 262 17.19 6.28 -1.79
N ASP A 263 18.25 6.89 -2.32
CA ASP A 263 18.58 8.31 -2.15
C ASP A 263 18.17 9.17 -3.37
N GLY A 264 18.38 10.49 -3.32
CA GLY A 264 17.90 11.41 -4.36
C GLY A 264 16.51 12.00 -4.06
N PHE A 265 16.25 13.19 -4.61
CA PHE A 265 15.06 13.97 -4.32
C PHE A 265 13.76 13.30 -4.83
N MET A 266 13.78 12.71 -6.03
CA MET A 266 12.59 12.06 -6.59
C MET A 266 12.19 10.82 -5.81
N LEU A 267 13.16 10.00 -5.38
CA LEU A 267 12.88 8.88 -4.50
C LEU A 267 12.46 9.31 -3.11
N PHE A 268 13.03 10.40 -2.56
CA PHE A 268 12.53 10.98 -1.31
C PHE A 268 11.03 11.29 -1.40
N LEU A 269 10.55 11.87 -2.51
CA LEU A 269 9.13 12.10 -2.75
C LEU A 269 8.36 10.79 -2.94
N ALA A 270 8.88 9.85 -3.73
CA ALA A 270 8.23 8.55 -3.99
C ALA A 270 8.01 7.76 -2.69
N ARG A 271 8.96 7.81 -1.76
CA ARG A 271 8.91 7.15 -0.45
C ARG A 271 7.81 7.67 0.47
N ILE A 272 7.29 8.88 0.24
CA ILE A 272 6.11 9.42 0.95
C ILE A 272 4.84 8.64 0.55
N TYR A 273 4.80 8.13 -0.68
CA TYR A 273 3.63 7.45 -1.25
C TYR A 273 3.77 5.92 -1.28
N ALA A 274 5.00 5.40 -1.33
CA ALA A 274 5.33 3.97 -1.38
C ALA A 274 6.13 3.58 -0.11
N PRO A 275 5.46 3.12 0.96
CA PRO A 275 6.12 2.84 2.24
C PRO A 275 7.18 1.73 2.16
N GLN A 276 7.07 0.84 1.17
CA GLN A 276 8.02 -0.26 0.95
C GLN A 276 9.37 0.19 0.39
N LEU A 277 9.46 1.40 -0.16
CA LEU A 277 10.74 1.98 -0.62
C LEU A 277 11.57 2.40 0.61
N VAL A 278 12.19 1.43 1.25
CA VAL A 278 13.02 1.63 2.44
C VAL A 278 14.49 1.71 2.07
N ASN A 279 15.24 2.49 2.86
CA ASN A 279 16.67 2.67 2.64
C ASN A 279 17.47 1.82 3.64
N PHE A 280 18.45 1.06 3.16
CA PHE A 280 19.44 0.41 4.01
C PHE A 280 20.46 1.43 4.52
N GLY A 281 20.84 1.27 5.78
CA GLY A 281 21.81 2.12 6.48
C GLY A 281 21.89 1.73 7.95
N GLU A 282 22.67 2.47 8.74
CA GLU A 282 22.92 2.11 10.15
C GLU A 282 21.65 2.06 11.02
N LYS A 283 20.60 2.78 10.64
CA LYS A 283 19.32 2.83 11.36
C LYS A 283 18.26 2.01 10.62
N TYR A 284 17.41 1.35 11.39
CA TYR A 284 16.24 0.69 10.84
C TYR A 284 15.24 1.72 10.26
N PRO A 285 14.69 1.46 9.06
CA PRO A 285 13.58 2.25 8.52
C PRO A 285 12.30 1.99 9.33
N ASN A 286 11.19 2.58 8.88
CA ASN A 286 9.87 2.25 9.42
C ASN A 286 9.61 0.74 9.26
N THR A 287 9.29 0.06 10.37
CA THR A 287 9.04 -1.39 10.39
C THR A 287 7.92 -1.80 9.44
N GLU A 288 6.85 -1.01 9.32
CA GLU A 288 5.76 -1.31 8.38
C GLU A 288 6.24 -1.35 6.92
N GLY A 289 7.20 -0.49 6.56
CA GLY A 289 7.75 -0.43 5.21
C GLY A 289 8.55 -1.67 4.85
N VAL A 290 9.53 -2.03 5.69
CA VAL A 290 10.41 -3.19 5.43
C VAL A 290 9.66 -4.52 5.54
N THR A 291 8.57 -4.59 6.30
CA THR A 291 7.75 -5.81 6.40
C THR A 291 6.53 -5.76 5.47
N TRP A 292 6.41 -4.76 4.59
CA TRP A 292 5.18 -4.55 3.84
C TRP A 292 4.87 -5.73 2.95
N ASN A 293 5.81 -6.22 2.15
CA ASN A 293 5.56 -7.31 1.20
C ASN A 293 5.46 -8.68 1.88
N GLY A 294 6.14 -8.89 3.01
CA GLY A 294 6.03 -10.12 3.81
C GLY A 294 4.80 -10.23 4.70
N ARG A 295 3.93 -9.21 4.71
CA ARG A 295 2.80 -9.12 5.65
C ARG A 295 1.81 -10.28 5.60
N GLU A 296 1.69 -10.99 4.49
CA GLU A 296 0.83 -12.17 4.39
C GLU A 296 1.39 -13.32 5.25
N LEU A 297 2.63 -13.71 4.96
CA LEU A 297 3.37 -14.74 5.69
C LEU A 297 3.55 -14.38 7.17
N ASP A 298 4.00 -13.16 7.44
CA ASP A 298 4.27 -12.67 8.80
C ASP A 298 3.00 -12.72 9.67
N ARG A 299 1.85 -12.30 9.12
CA ARG A 299 0.58 -12.28 9.85
C ARG A 299 -0.11 -13.64 9.91
N ARG A 300 0.26 -14.59 9.05
CA ARG A 300 -0.26 -15.96 9.06
C ARG A 300 0.47 -16.84 10.06
N VAL A 301 1.79 -16.69 10.18
CA VAL A 301 2.64 -17.62 10.94
C VAL A 301 3.17 -17.00 12.24
N LEU A 302 3.81 -15.83 12.17
CA LEU A 302 4.54 -15.27 13.32
C LEU A 302 3.61 -14.78 14.45
N VAL A 303 2.32 -14.61 14.15
CA VAL A 303 1.30 -14.35 15.16
C VAL A 303 1.03 -15.55 16.09
N GLY A 304 1.62 -16.72 15.83
CA GLY A 304 1.62 -17.83 16.78
C GLY A 304 2.62 -17.65 17.93
N LEU A 305 3.59 -16.75 17.80
CA LEU A 305 4.70 -16.62 18.76
C LEU A 305 4.45 -15.53 19.81
N GLU A 306 4.77 -15.84 21.07
CA GLU A 306 4.80 -14.87 22.17
C GLU A 306 6.13 -14.09 22.22
N ARG A 307 6.11 -12.93 22.87
CA ARG A 307 7.27 -12.03 23.00
C ARG A 307 8.60 -12.71 23.39
N PRO A 308 8.65 -13.69 24.32
CA PRO A 308 9.91 -14.35 24.66
C PRO A 308 10.60 -15.04 23.48
N ALA A 309 9.85 -15.57 22.51
CA ALA A 309 10.42 -16.17 21.30
C ALA A 309 11.11 -15.11 20.42
N TRP A 310 10.55 -13.90 20.38
CA TRP A 310 11.12 -12.75 19.66
C TRP A 310 12.38 -12.22 20.33
N ASP A 311 12.33 -12.04 21.64
CA ASP A 311 13.49 -11.60 22.42
C ASP A 311 14.65 -12.61 22.28
N SER A 312 14.34 -13.91 22.35
CA SER A 312 15.32 -14.99 22.16
C SER A 312 15.89 -15.02 20.74
N ALA A 313 15.06 -14.97 19.69
CA ALA A 313 15.53 -15.00 18.31
C ALA A 313 16.45 -13.81 17.98
N ALA A 314 16.10 -12.60 18.45
CA ALA A 314 16.93 -11.41 18.28
C ALA A 314 18.27 -11.52 19.03
N ALA A 315 18.25 -12.04 20.26
CA ALA A 315 19.47 -12.24 21.05
C ALA A 315 20.41 -13.27 20.40
N VAL A 316 19.87 -14.40 19.91
CA VAL A 316 20.64 -15.43 19.21
C VAL A 316 21.29 -14.88 17.95
N LEU A 317 20.56 -14.13 17.12
CA LEU A 317 21.13 -13.51 15.92
C LEU A 317 22.23 -12.51 16.27
N LYS A 318 22.01 -11.67 17.28
CA LYS A 318 23.02 -10.71 17.76
C LYS A 318 24.28 -11.41 18.25
N TRP A 319 24.14 -12.54 18.95
CA TRP A 319 25.27 -13.30 19.48
C TRP A 319 26.04 -14.05 18.38
N ARG A 320 25.33 -14.64 17.41
CA ARG A 320 25.95 -15.39 16.31
C ARG A 320 26.68 -14.50 15.29
N LEU A 321 26.14 -13.32 15.01
CA LEU A 321 26.71 -12.40 14.03
C LEU A 321 27.76 -11.50 14.68
N THR A 322 28.86 -12.09 15.14
CA THR A 322 29.98 -11.35 15.73
C THR A 322 30.58 -10.34 14.75
N ASP A 323 31.41 -9.44 15.26
CA ASP A 323 32.15 -8.51 14.40
C ASP A 323 32.99 -9.24 13.36
N SER A 324 33.67 -10.33 13.76
CA SER A 324 34.46 -11.15 12.84
C SER A 324 33.62 -11.83 11.75
N VAL A 325 32.42 -12.34 12.08
CA VAL A 325 31.51 -12.91 11.07
C VAL A 325 31.06 -11.85 10.08
N ILE A 326 30.71 -10.66 10.56
CA ILE A 326 30.29 -9.55 9.69
C ILE A 326 31.44 -9.07 8.81
N ASP A 327 32.63 -8.86 9.39
CA ASP A 327 33.79 -8.38 8.64
C ASP A 327 34.23 -9.40 7.59
N ALA A 328 34.23 -10.70 7.92
CA ALA A 328 34.53 -11.76 6.97
C ALA A 328 33.49 -11.84 5.84
N ALA A 329 32.20 -11.70 6.17
CA ALA A 329 31.14 -11.68 5.16
C ALA A 329 31.26 -10.50 4.20
N VAL A 330 31.61 -9.31 4.72
CA VAL A 330 31.83 -8.12 3.87
C VAL A 330 33.12 -8.26 3.07
N ALA A 331 34.16 -8.88 3.61
CA ALA A 331 35.41 -9.18 2.91
C ALA A 331 35.24 -10.23 1.79
N ALA A 332 34.11 -10.93 1.71
CA ALA A 332 33.77 -11.79 0.57
C ALA A 332 33.37 -10.99 -0.68
N LEU A 333 33.19 -9.67 -0.57
CA LEU A 333 33.08 -8.80 -1.74
C LEU A 333 34.36 -8.85 -2.57
N PRO A 334 34.26 -8.69 -3.90
CA PRO A 334 35.42 -8.41 -4.72
C PRO A 334 36.21 -7.22 -4.17
N PRO A 335 37.56 -7.25 -4.17
CA PRO A 335 38.39 -6.21 -3.57
C PRO A 335 38.05 -4.79 -4.06
N GLU A 336 37.69 -4.64 -5.34
CA GLU A 336 37.31 -3.37 -5.95
C GLU A 336 36.01 -2.82 -5.36
N TYR A 337 35.04 -3.70 -5.05
CA TYR A 337 33.81 -3.30 -4.38
C TYR A 337 34.02 -3.03 -2.89
N TYR A 338 34.86 -3.84 -2.23
CA TYR A 338 35.22 -3.64 -0.83
C TYR A 338 35.88 -2.27 -0.62
N ALA A 339 36.79 -1.87 -1.50
CA ALA A 339 37.46 -0.57 -1.43
C ALA A 339 36.49 0.62 -1.53
N ILE A 340 35.35 0.46 -2.21
CA ILE A 340 34.36 1.53 -2.41
C ILE A 340 33.35 1.59 -1.25
N ASP A 341 32.83 0.45 -0.78
CA ASP A 341 31.69 0.42 0.15
C ASP A 341 31.87 -0.48 1.39
N GLY A 342 32.94 -1.27 1.47
CA GLY A 342 33.16 -2.31 2.48
C GLY A 342 33.08 -1.79 3.92
N GLU A 343 33.84 -0.75 4.26
CA GLU A 343 33.84 -0.19 5.63
C GLU A 343 32.47 0.35 6.05
N ARG A 344 31.77 1.02 5.13
CA ARG A 344 30.44 1.56 5.39
C ARG A 344 29.43 0.43 5.58
N LEU A 345 29.47 -0.60 4.75
CA LEU A 345 28.58 -1.76 4.82
C LEU A 345 28.78 -2.54 6.13
N ALA A 346 30.03 -2.85 6.50
CA ALA A 346 30.36 -3.54 7.75
C ALA A 346 29.88 -2.74 8.97
N ARG A 347 30.15 -1.43 9.00
CA ARG A 347 29.67 -0.52 10.05
C ARG A 347 28.15 -0.53 10.17
N ALA A 348 27.44 -0.45 9.05
CA ALA A 348 25.98 -0.48 9.02
C ALA A 348 25.43 -1.81 9.56
N LEU A 349 25.96 -2.95 9.12
CA LEU A 349 25.55 -4.27 9.59
C LEU A 349 25.77 -4.44 11.11
N LYS A 350 26.95 -4.05 11.63
CA LYS A 350 27.25 -4.09 13.07
C LYS A 350 26.27 -3.23 13.88
N ARG A 351 26.06 -1.97 13.46
CA ARG A 351 25.11 -1.06 14.13
C ARG A 351 23.69 -1.59 14.12
N ARG A 352 23.24 -2.17 13.01
CA ARG A 352 21.90 -2.77 12.92
C ARG A 352 21.78 -4.01 13.78
N ARG A 353 22.76 -4.90 13.79
CA ARG A 353 22.81 -6.07 14.69
C ARG A 353 22.66 -5.63 16.15
N ASP A 354 23.37 -4.58 16.57
CA ASP A 354 23.31 -4.10 17.94
C ASP A 354 21.93 -3.56 18.32
N GLN A 355 21.21 -2.99 17.34
CA GLN A 355 19.85 -2.45 17.43
C GLN A 355 18.73 -3.47 17.10
N LEU A 356 19.08 -4.72 16.76
CA LEU A 356 18.15 -5.74 16.33
C LEU A 356 17.07 -6.06 17.38
N PRO A 357 17.38 -6.12 18.71
CA PRO A 357 16.35 -6.34 19.73
C PRO A 357 15.24 -5.27 19.71
N GLN A 358 15.59 -4.00 19.52
CA GLN A 358 14.59 -2.93 19.42
C GLN A 358 13.79 -3.02 18.11
N ALA A 359 14.40 -3.47 17.01
CA ALA A 359 13.71 -3.70 15.75
C ALA A 359 12.73 -4.88 15.86
N ALA A 360 13.13 -5.97 16.51
CA ALA A 360 12.30 -7.14 16.78
C ALA A 360 11.07 -6.79 17.64
N ASP A 361 11.25 -5.98 18.69
CA ASP A 361 10.13 -5.53 19.55
C ASP A 361 9.12 -4.66 18.78
N ARG A 362 9.60 -3.74 17.91
CA ARG A 362 8.70 -2.97 17.03
C ARG A 362 7.91 -3.87 16.08
N PHE A 363 8.57 -4.89 15.53
CA PHE A 363 7.93 -5.83 14.62
C PHE A 363 6.91 -6.74 15.34
N TYR A 364 7.26 -7.24 16.53
CA TYR A 364 6.33 -7.97 17.41
C TYR A 364 5.06 -7.15 17.68
N ARG A 365 5.19 -5.89 18.10
CA ARG A 365 4.05 -5.01 18.40
C ARG A 365 3.16 -4.74 17.18
N LEU A 366 3.75 -4.66 15.99
CA LEU A 366 3.01 -4.51 14.74
C LEU A 366 2.07 -5.69 14.49
N LEU A 367 2.55 -6.92 14.74
CA LEU A 367 1.79 -8.15 14.53
C LEU A 367 0.84 -8.49 15.69
N ALA A 368 1.26 -8.27 16.94
CA ALA A 368 0.53 -8.68 18.14
C ALA A 368 -0.74 -7.86 18.41
N LYS A 369 -0.86 -6.64 17.86
CA LYS A 369 -1.97 -5.73 18.18
C LYS A 369 -3.33 -6.22 17.68
N GLN A 370 -3.37 -6.76 16.46
CA GLN A 370 -4.56 -7.28 15.80
C GLN A 370 -4.16 -8.58 15.10
N VAL A 371 -4.62 -9.70 15.66
CA VAL A 371 -4.16 -11.04 15.28
C VAL A 371 -5.24 -11.74 14.47
N ALA A 372 -4.83 -12.35 13.36
CA ALA A 372 -5.66 -13.24 12.56
C ALA A 372 -5.12 -14.66 12.74
N ILE A 373 -5.92 -15.51 13.35
CA ILE A 373 -5.66 -16.93 13.51
C ILE A 373 -6.53 -17.65 12.49
N HIS A 374 -5.93 -18.58 11.78
CA HIS A 374 -6.58 -19.29 10.70
C HIS A 374 -6.63 -20.77 11.05
N GLY A 375 -7.83 -21.35 10.90
CA GLY A 375 -8.07 -22.77 10.97
C GLY A 375 -7.64 -23.48 9.69
N THR A 376 -8.27 -24.63 9.47
CA THR A 376 -8.08 -25.54 8.35
C THR A 376 -9.41 -25.77 7.63
N ASP A 377 -9.39 -26.48 6.50
CA ASP A 377 -10.59 -26.94 5.80
C ASP A 377 -11.24 -28.17 6.49
N GLN A 378 -10.64 -28.66 7.59
CA GLN A 378 -11.23 -29.70 8.45
C GLN A 378 -11.99 -29.07 9.61
N ALA A 379 -12.88 -29.85 10.25
CA ALA A 379 -13.59 -29.41 11.44
C ALA A 379 -12.63 -29.11 12.60
N ASP A 380 -12.42 -27.83 12.89
CA ASP A 380 -11.57 -27.32 13.94
C ASP A 380 -12.37 -27.03 15.22
N ALA A 381 -11.75 -27.33 16.36
CA ALA A 381 -12.25 -26.94 17.68
C ALA A 381 -11.35 -25.85 18.28
N VAL A 382 -11.91 -24.66 18.45
CA VAL A 382 -11.27 -23.50 19.06
C VAL A 382 -11.76 -23.36 20.50
N THR A 383 -10.84 -23.43 21.45
CA THR A 383 -11.11 -23.09 22.85
C THR A 383 -10.45 -21.75 23.20
N VAL A 384 -11.23 -20.86 23.82
CA VAL A 384 -10.79 -19.54 24.24
C VAL A 384 -11.08 -19.36 25.74
N ASP A 385 -10.01 -19.34 26.53
CA ASP A 385 -10.08 -19.15 27.98
C ASP A 385 -9.69 -17.72 28.34
N ARG A 386 -10.65 -16.98 28.93
CA ARG A 386 -10.47 -15.60 29.37
C ARG A 386 -10.20 -15.54 30.87
N HIS A 387 -9.00 -15.13 31.25
CA HIS A 387 -8.59 -15.01 32.64
C HIS A 387 -8.96 -13.64 33.23
N GLY A 388 -9.19 -13.57 34.55
CA GLY A 388 -9.62 -12.34 35.23
C GLY A 388 -8.64 -11.17 35.13
N ASP A 389 -7.36 -11.43 34.85
CA ASP A 389 -6.32 -10.42 34.57
C ASP A 389 -6.36 -9.86 33.12
N GLY A 390 -7.31 -10.33 32.31
CA GLY A 390 -7.49 -9.95 30.91
C GLY A 390 -6.63 -10.74 29.92
N VAL A 391 -5.85 -11.72 30.38
CA VAL A 391 -5.15 -12.66 29.49
C VAL A 391 -6.17 -13.56 28.79
N VAL A 392 -5.93 -13.83 27.51
CA VAL A 392 -6.75 -14.75 26.71
C VAL A 392 -5.86 -15.88 26.18
N GLU A 393 -6.10 -17.10 26.62
CA GLU A 393 -5.48 -18.29 26.05
C GLU A 393 -6.35 -18.83 24.91
N VAL A 394 -5.74 -19.07 23.76
CA VAL A 394 -6.39 -19.68 22.60
C VAL A 394 -5.70 -20.99 22.28
N THR A 395 -6.51 -22.04 22.11
CA THR A 395 -6.06 -23.36 21.67
C THR A 395 -6.92 -23.80 20.48
N ILE A 396 -6.29 -24.31 19.41
CA ILE A 396 -6.98 -24.90 18.25
C ILE A 396 -6.50 -26.32 18.03
N THR A 397 -7.46 -27.24 17.97
CA THR A 397 -7.28 -28.66 17.63
C THR A 397 -8.12 -28.97 16.40
N SER A 398 -7.68 -29.91 15.57
CA SER A 398 -8.49 -30.40 14.45
C SER A 398 -9.23 -31.67 14.88
N GLY A 399 -10.43 -31.93 14.36
CA GLY A 399 -11.24 -33.10 14.67
C GLY A 399 -10.56 -34.45 14.39
N SER A 400 -9.49 -34.45 13.59
CA SER A 400 -8.65 -35.62 13.28
C SER A 400 -7.51 -35.88 14.27
N GLY A 401 -7.23 -34.97 15.22
CA GLY A 401 -6.05 -35.07 16.10
C GLY A 401 -6.27 -34.55 17.53
N ALA A 402 -5.74 -35.28 18.51
CA ALA A 402 -5.80 -34.88 19.93
C ALA A 402 -4.84 -33.74 20.29
N LEU A 403 -3.83 -33.45 19.46
CA LEU A 403 -2.82 -32.43 19.73
C LEU A 403 -3.17 -31.08 19.10
N PRO A 404 -3.03 -29.96 19.83
CA PRO A 404 -3.29 -28.65 19.28
C PRO A 404 -2.19 -28.23 18.31
N PHE A 405 -2.59 -27.75 17.12
CA PHE A 405 -1.65 -27.19 16.15
C PHE A 405 -1.43 -25.69 16.34
N PHE A 406 -2.25 -25.04 17.18
CA PHE A 406 -2.07 -23.66 17.60
C PHE A 406 -2.37 -23.53 19.09
N ARG A 407 -1.47 -22.88 19.83
CA ARG A 407 -1.68 -22.47 21.21
C ARG A 407 -0.93 -21.18 21.51
N ARG A 408 -1.60 -20.16 22.04
CA ARG A 408 -0.97 -18.89 22.43
C ARG A 408 -1.75 -18.19 23.52
N ARG A 409 -1.04 -17.54 24.46
CA ARG A 409 -1.62 -16.56 25.39
C ARG A 409 -1.44 -15.14 24.87
N PHE A 410 -2.52 -14.38 24.86
CA PHE A 410 -2.58 -12.98 24.48
C PHE A 410 -2.73 -12.11 25.71
N ARG A 411 -2.00 -10.99 25.75
CA ARG A 411 -2.00 -10.05 26.89
C ARG A 411 -2.72 -8.74 26.51
N PRO A 412 -3.52 -8.12 27.40
CA PRO A 412 -4.35 -6.94 27.07
C PRO A 412 -3.55 -5.68 26.75
N GLY A 413 -2.29 -5.60 27.22
CA GLY A 413 -1.33 -4.55 26.86
C GLY A 413 -0.79 -4.68 25.42
N GLU A 414 -0.84 -5.88 24.85
CA GLU A 414 -0.23 -6.21 23.55
C GLU A 414 -1.28 -6.38 22.45
N THR A 415 -2.37 -7.10 22.76
CA THR A 415 -3.40 -7.49 21.80
C THR A 415 -4.73 -6.84 22.11
N LYS A 416 -5.36 -6.25 21.09
CA LYS A 416 -6.68 -5.62 21.18
C LYS A 416 -7.78 -6.44 20.51
N GLU A 417 -7.42 -7.25 19.53
CA GLU A 417 -8.38 -8.00 18.71
C GLU A 417 -7.78 -9.32 18.24
N ILE A 418 -8.56 -10.40 18.37
CA ILE A 418 -8.27 -11.74 17.85
C ILE A 418 -9.38 -12.11 16.86
N ARG A 419 -9.00 -12.53 15.66
CA ARG A 419 -9.89 -12.92 14.57
C ARG A 419 -9.65 -14.38 14.24
N PHE A 420 -10.71 -15.17 14.21
CA PHE A 420 -10.70 -16.58 13.82
C PHE A 420 -11.28 -16.70 12.42
N TYR A 421 -10.45 -17.10 11.47
CA TYR A 421 -10.86 -17.48 10.11
C TYR A 421 -11.02 -19.00 10.09
N LEU A 422 -12.26 -19.42 10.19
CA LEU A 422 -12.75 -20.79 10.16
C LEU A 422 -13.15 -21.05 8.71
N TYR A 423 -12.45 -21.97 8.05
CA TYR A 423 -12.64 -22.27 6.62
C TYR A 423 -13.73 -23.33 6.47
N ASP A 424 -13.70 -24.20 5.46
CA ASP A 424 -14.86 -25.00 5.08
C ASP A 424 -15.30 -26.08 6.09
N GLY A 425 -14.54 -26.32 7.17
CA GLY A 425 -14.90 -27.25 8.23
C GLY A 425 -16.15 -26.85 9.02
N ALA A 426 -16.82 -27.85 9.62
CA ALA A 426 -17.89 -27.61 10.60
C ALA A 426 -17.25 -27.28 11.96
N ASP A 427 -16.88 -26.02 12.15
CA ASP A 427 -15.99 -25.63 13.24
C ASP A 427 -16.76 -25.32 14.54
N ARG A 428 -16.11 -25.56 15.68
CA ARG A 428 -16.68 -25.29 17.01
C ARG A 428 -15.81 -24.30 17.77
N VAL A 429 -16.39 -23.17 18.16
CA VAL A 429 -15.72 -22.17 19.02
C VAL A 429 -16.36 -22.17 20.40
N LEU A 430 -15.54 -22.32 21.43
CA LEU A 430 -15.96 -22.33 22.82
C LEU A 430 -15.22 -21.25 23.61
N VAL A 431 -15.96 -20.25 24.10
CA VAL A 431 -15.42 -19.14 24.87
C VAL A 431 -15.87 -19.26 26.33
N ARG A 432 -14.91 -19.24 27.25
CA ARG A 432 -15.11 -19.44 28.70
C ARG A 432 -14.36 -18.38 29.52
N GLY A 433 -14.65 -18.31 30.82
CA GLY A 433 -13.99 -17.42 31.78
C GLY A 433 -14.68 -16.06 31.96
N ASP A 434 -14.00 -15.09 32.57
CA ASP A 434 -14.59 -13.81 32.99
C ASP A 434 -13.78 -12.57 32.57
N GLY A 435 -12.59 -12.77 32.00
CA GLY A 435 -11.69 -11.72 31.52
C GLY A 435 -12.26 -10.83 30.40
N ARG A 436 -12.16 -9.51 30.57
CA ARG A 436 -12.66 -8.48 29.61
C ARG A 436 -11.52 -7.76 28.89
N GLY A 437 -11.85 -7.06 27.79
CA GLY A 437 -10.97 -6.08 27.16
C GLY A 437 -10.47 -6.41 25.74
N MET A 438 -10.48 -7.68 25.34
CA MET A 438 -10.16 -8.08 23.96
C MET A 438 -11.42 -8.31 23.12
N THR A 439 -11.42 -7.80 21.89
CA THR A 439 -12.47 -8.13 20.92
C THR A 439 -12.17 -9.48 20.27
N LEU A 440 -13.14 -10.40 20.31
CA LEU A 440 -13.06 -11.68 19.59
C LEU A 440 -13.97 -11.63 18.38
N ARG A 441 -13.46 -12.06 17.21
CA ARG A 441 -14.24 -12.15 15.98
C ARG A 441 -14.16 -13.56 15.42
N VAL A 442 -15.29 -14.21 15.21
CA VAL A 442 -15.39 -15.46 14.47
C VAL A 442 -15.92 -15.13 13.09
N ILE A 443 -15.17 -15.51 12.05
CA ILE A 443 -15.56 -15.40 10.66
C ILE A 443 -16.02 -16.77 10.25
N GLY A 444 -17.34 -16.93 10.09
CA GLY A 444 -17.93 -18.23 9.85
C GLY A 444 -17.93 -18.64 8.38
N SER A 445 -17.93 -19.95 8.14
CA SER A 445 -17.81 -20.60 6.85
C SER A 445 -19.15 -21.04 6.27
N GLY A 446 -20.12 -21.38 7.13
CA GLY A 446 -21.44 -21.85 6.72
C GLY A 446 -22.10 -22.81 7.70
N ASP A 447 -21.35 -23.58 8.49
CA ASP A 447 -21.88 -24.61 9.38
C ASP A 447 -21.21 -24.61 10.77
N ASP A 448 -20.77 -23.42 11.23
CA ASP A 448 -20.01 -23.27 12.48
C ASP A 448 -20.91 -23.12 13.72
N VAL A 449 -20.42 -23.60 14.86
CA VAL A 449 -21.08 -23.46 16.16
C VAL A 449 -20.24 -22.66 17.14
N VAL A 450 -20.72 -21.48 17.52
CA VAL A 450 -20.08 -20.60 18.51
C VAL A 450 -20.83 -20.67 19.84
N ILE A 451 -20.14 -21.05 20.90
CA ILE A 451 -20.67 -21.15 22.26
C ILE A 451 -19.93 -20.16 23.15
N ASP A 452 -20.63 -19.15 23.68
CA ASP A 452 -20.08 -18.20 24.66
C ASP A 452 -20.69 -18.44 26.05
N SER A 453 -19.91 -19.08 26.92
CA SER A 453 -20.24 -19.24 28.35
C SER A 453 -19.41 -18.33 29.25
N SER A 454 -18.76 -17.30 28.69
CA SER A 454 -17.94 -16.34 29.44
C SER A 454 -18.76 -15.21 30.08
N ARG A 455 -18.31 -14.58 31.16
CA ARG A 455 -18.99 -13.40 31.79
C ARG A 455 -18.53 -12.04 31.22
N ALA A 456 -17.84 -12.06 30.08
CA ALA A 456 -17.04 -10.95 29.59
C ALA A 456 -17.58 -10.21 28.36
N GLY A 457 -18.44 -10.87 27.57
CA GLY A 457 -18.96 -10.34 26.31
C GLY A 457 -17.85 -9.97 25.30
N GLY A 458 -18.23 -9.24 24.25
CA GLY A 458 -17.29 -8.74 23.23
C GLY A 458 -16.92 -9.75 22.14
N LEU A 459 -17.64 -10.88 22.06
CA LEU A 459 -17.59 -11.83 20.95
C LEU A 459 -18.51 -11.37 19.81
N LYS A 460 -17.99 -11.41 18.58
CA LYS A 460 -18.73 -11.08 17.36
C LYS A 460 -18.62 -12.22 16.37
N MET A 461 -19.75 -12.71 15.86
CA MET A 461 -19.79 -13.69 14.80
C MET A 461 -20.21 -13.02 13.49
N TYR A 462 -19.44 -13.26 12.45
CA TYR A 462 -19.75 -12.88 11.07
C TYR A 462 -20.29 -14.12 10.36
N ALA A 463 -21.60 -14.33 10.53
CA ALA A 463 -22.25 -15.59 10.20
C ALA A 463 -22.62 -15.69 8.71
N LYS A 464 -22.47 -16.89 8.15
CA LYS A 464 -22.90 -17.31 6.81
C LYS A 464 -23.69 -18.61 6.93
N GLY A 465 -24.60 -18.87 5.99
CA GLY A 465 -25.35 -20.14 5.96
C GLY A 465 -26.04 -20.48 7.29
N ASN A 466 -25.81 -21.70 7.75
CA ASN A 466 -26.42 -22.34 8.92
C ASN A 466 -25.68 -22.10 10.24
N ASP A 467 -24.64 -21.25 10.25
CA ASP A 467 -23.91 -20.82 11.44
C ASP A 467 -24.82 -20.54 12.65
N ARG A 468 -24.44 -21.13 13.79
CA ARG A 468 -25.21 -21.12 15.05
C ARG A 468 -24.43 -20.48 16.19
N VAL A 469 -25.17 -19.82 17.07
CA VAL A 469 -24.67 -19.29 18.34
C VAL A 469 -25.47 -19.91 19.49
N ALA A 470 -24.78 -20.30 20.56
CA ALA A 470 -25.39 -20.75 21.81
C ALA A 470 -24.65 -20.19 23.03
N GLY A 471 -25.25 -20.37 24.21
CA GLY A 471 -24.67 -19.99 25.50
C GLY A 471 -25.40 -18.84 26.20
N PRO A 472 -25.12 -18.63 27.50
CA PRO A 472 -25.78 -17.61 28.31
C PRO A 472 -25.36 -16.17 27.95
N THR A 473 -24.26 -15.99 27.23
CA THR A 473 -23.68 -14.67 26.96
C THR A 473 -23.98 -14.19 25.55
N ARG A 474 -24.42 -12.94 25.44
CA ARG A 474 -24.83 -12.35 24.16
C ARG A 474 -23.65 -12.22 23.20
N VAL A 475 -23.71 -12.96 22.09
CA VAL A 475 -22.83 -12.79 20.93
C VAL A 475 -23.46 -11.83 19.92
N THR A 476 -22.69 -10.88 19.40
CA THR A 476 -23.16 -10.03 18.30
C THR A 476 -23.05 -10.78 16.98
N VAL A 477 -24.17 -11.05 16.31
CA VAL A 477 -24.19 -11.73 15.01
C VAL A 477 -24.39 -10.73 13.87
N ASP A 478 -23.48 -10.74 12.89
CA ASP A 478 -23.55 -9.93 11.67
C ASP A 478 -23.71 -10.83 10.44
N ARG A 479 -24.93 -10.90 9.90
CA ARG A 479 -25.27 -11.68 8.68
C ARG A 479 -25.20 -10.85 7.39
N ARG A 480 -24.74 -9.59 7.46
CA ARG A 480 -24.64 -8.76 6.24
C ARG A 480 -23.56 -9.33 5.32
N PRO A 481 -23.83 -9.46 4.01
CA PRO A 481 -22.86 -9.98 3.07
C PRO A 481 -21.63 -9.06 3.03
N TYR A 482 -20.46 -9.68 2.90
CA TYR A 482 -19.20 -8.97 2.69
C TYR A 482 -18.62 -9.41 1.34
N THR A 483 -18.65 -8.51 0.37
CA THR A 483 -17.96 -8.69 -0.90
C THR A 483 -16.61 -7.98 -0.80
N PRO A 484 -15.48 -8.71 -0.78
CA PRO A 484 -14.18 -8.07 -0.87
C PRO A 484 -14.06 -7.34 -2.22
N PRO A 485 -13.26 -6.26 -2.32
CA PRO A 485 -12.98 -5.64 -3.60
C PRO A 485 -12.40 -6.68 -4.57
N PRO A 486 -12.74 -6.59 -5.86
CA PRO A 486 -12.18 -7.50 -6.85
C PRO A 486 -10.65 -7.37 -6.83
N LYS A 487 -9.97 -8.51 -6.76
CA LYS A 487 -8.52 -8.56 -6.95
C LYS A 487 -8.21 -8.21 -8.40
N ARG A 488 -7.14 -7.44 -8.66
CA ARG A 488 -6.70 -7.17 -10.04
C ARG A 488 -5.93 -8.36 -10.60
N ARG A 489 -5.19 -9.06 -9.74
CA ARG A 489 -4.49 -10.30 -10.01
C ARG A 489 -4.82 -11.33 -8.93
N PRO A 490 -4.85 -12.65 -9.21
CA PRO A 490 -5.15 -13.68 -8.23
C PRO A 490 -4.30 -13.58 -6.94
N GLN A 491 -3.03 -13.17 -7.11
CA GLN A 491 -2.01 -13.05 -6.08
C GLN A 491 -2.13 -11.78 -5.23
N ASP A 492 -3.01 -10.83 -5.58
CA ASP A 492 -3.16 -9.60 -4.82
C ASP A 492 -3.70 -9.91 -3.40
N LEU A 493 -3.04 -9.33 -2.41
CA LEU A 493 -3.44 -9.44 -1.02
C LEU A 493 -4.79 -8.74 -0.77
N PRO A 494 -5.59 -9.23 0.20
CA PRO A 494 -6.81 -8.54 0.58
C PRO A 494 -6.50 -7.10 1.03
N PRO A 495 -7.47 -6.18 0.91
CA PRO A 495 -7.30 -4.81 1.39
C PRO A 495 -6.88 -4.79 2.86
N ARG A 496 -5.94 -3.89 3.18
CA ARG A 496 -5.47 -3.71 4.55
C ARG A 496 -6.65 -3.38 5.47
N ASP A 497 -6.77 -4.14 6.55
CA ASP A 497 -7.85 -4.00 7.54
C ASP A 497 -7.30 -3.91 8.98
N TRP A 498 -6.02 -3.53 9.09
CA TRP A 498 -5.26 -3.46 10.33
C TRP A 498 -4.34 -2.24 10.36
N GLY A 499 -4.04 -1.76 11.57
CA GLY A 499 -3.09 -0.67 11.79
C GLY A 499 -3.58 0.71 11.31
N ARG A 500 -2.64 1.65 11.27
CA ARG A 500 -2.86 3.06 10.92
C ARG A 500 -1.62 3.57 10.18
N GLY A 501 -1.82 4.28 9.09
CA GLY A 501 -0.77 4.95 8.33
C GLY A 501 -1.03 6.45 8.23
N TRP A 502 0.01 7.21 7.92
CA TRP A 502 -0.13 8.61 7.55
C TRP A 502 0.77 8.96 6.36
N ARG A 503 0.37 9.97 5.59
CA ARG A 503 1.17 10.53 4.50
C ARG A 503 1.06 12.05 4.49
N THR A 504 2.15 12.71 4.14
CA THR A 504 2.16 14.15 3.90
C THR A 504 1.60 14.44 2.52
N VAL A 505 0.99 15.61 2.34
CA VAL A 505 0.62 16.14 1.03
C VAL A 505 1.12 17.57 0.93
N ILE A 506 1.72 17.86 -0.22
CA ILE A 506 2.10 19.21 -0.64
C ILE A 506 0.87 19.82 -1.31
N TRP A 507 0.54 21.06 -0.97
CA TRP A 507 -0.63 21.75 -1.49
C TRP A 507 -0.20 23.12 -1.99
N THR A 508 0.00 23.24 -3.30
CA THR A 508 0.50 24.45 -3.94
C THR A 508 -0.41 24.85 -5.09
N THR A 509 -0.63 26.15 -5.26
CA THR A 509 -1.33 26.71 -6.43
C THR A 509 -0.80 28.12 -6.70
N PHE A 510 -0.99 28.61 -7.91
CA PHE A 510 -0.67 29.99 -8.29
C PHE A 510 -1.84 30.56 -9.10
N GLY A 511 -2.15 31.83 -8.89
CA GLY A 511 -3.19 32.53 -9.64
C GLY A 511 -3.26 34.02 -9.29
N PRO A 512 -3.95 34.84 -10.10
CA PRO A 512 -3.99 36.29 -9.93
C PRO A 512 -4.59 36.72 -8.58
N ASP A 513 -5.59 36.00 -8.08
CA ASP A 513 -6.25 36.33 -6.80
C ASP A 513 -5.49 35.85 -5.57
N VAL A 514 -4.92 34.65 -5.66
CA VAL A 514 -4.27 33.97 -4.53
C VAL A 514 -2.75 34.17 -4.52
N GLY A 515 -2.17 34.79 -5.55
CA GLY A 515 -0.72 34.85 -5.74
C GLY A 515 -0.09 33.46 -5.68
N LEU A 516 1.11 33.37 -5.11
CA LEU A 516 1.72 32.09 -4.77
C LEU A 516 1.06 31.55 -3.48
N PHE A 517 0.42 30.39 -3.57
CA PHE A 517 -0.08 29.68 -2.41
C PHE A 517 0.78 28.46 -2.12
N ILE A 518 1.30 28.37 -0.90
CA ILE A 518 2.09 27.24 -0.42
C ILE A 518 1.47 26.70 0.86
N GLY A 519 1.20 25.41 0.87
CA GLY A 519 0.63 24.70 1.99
C GLY A 519 1.08 23.25 2.05
N GLY A 520 0.74 22.63 3.17
CA GLY A 520 1.02 21.24 3.45
C GLY A 520 -0.12 20.61 4.25
N GLY A 521 -0.11 19.29 4.33
CA GLY A 521 -1.13 18.59 5.09
C GLY A 521 -0.79 17.14 5.36
N ARG A 522 -1.67 16.47 6.09
CA ARG A 522 -1.56 15.05 6.43
C ARG A 522 -2.86 14.33 6.15
N TYR A 523 -2.72 13.13 5.58
CA TYR A 523 -3.78 12.13 5.57
C TYR A 523 -3.42 11.10 6.62
N VAL A 524 -4.30 10.90 7.59
CA VAL A 524 -4.23 9.81 8.56
C VAL A 524 -5.29 8.79 8.19
N THR A 525 -4.89 7.57 7.86
CA THR A 525 -5.81 6.47 7.53
C THR A 525 -5.70 5.38 8.59
N THR A 526 -6.81 5.09 9.26
CA THR A 526 -6.94 3.97 10.20
C THR A 526 -7.74 2.87 9.53
N TYR A 527 -7.18 1.66 9.48
CA TYR A 527 -7.82 0.50 8.89
C TYR A 527 -8.54 -0.32 9.97
N GLY A 528 -9.51 -1.13 9.55
CA GLY A 528 -10.24 -1.99 10.48
C GLY A 528 -10.98 -3.10 9.77
N PHE A 529 -11.26 -4.18 10.51
CA PHE A 529 -11.87 -5.40 10.00
C PHE A 529 -13.12 -5.14 9.15
N ARG A 530 -13.03 -5.52 7.87
CA ARG A 530 -14.11 -5.40 6.85
C ARG A 530 -14.73 -3.99 6.77
N LYS A 531 -13.92 -2.95 6.98
CA LYS A 531 -14.29 -1.54 6.79
C LYS A 531 -13.56 -0.99 5.57
N LEU A 532 -14.27 -0.96 4.44
CA LEU A 532 -13.71 -0.56 3.15
C LEU A 532 -14.15 0.86 2.81
N PRO A 533 -13.25 1.71 2.28
CA PRO A 533 -11.82 1.46 2.01
C PRO A 533 -10.89 1.58 3.24
N TYR A 534 -11.40 2.04 4.37
CA TYR A 534 -10.71 2.16 5.66
C TYR A 534 -11.73 2.30 6.79
N SER A 535 -11.31 2.17 8.06
CA SER A 535 -12.20 2.45 9.19
C SER A 535 -12.44 3.94 9.37
N ALA A 536 -11.38 4.74 9.28
CA ALA A 536 -11.48 6.19 9.32
C ALA A 536 -10.34 6.81 8.52
N ARG A 537 -10.60 7.94 7.86
CA ARG A 537 -9.58 8.78 7.24
C ARG A 537 -9.80 10.22 7.63
N VAL A 538 -8.75 10.84 8.15
CA VAL A 538 -8.68 12.26 8.47
C VAL A 538 -7.72 12.91 7.50
N ARG A 539 -8.15 13.97 6.83
CA ARG A 539 -7.33 14.82 5.97
C ARG A 539 -7.32 16.21 6.56
N LEU A 540 -6.16 16.69 6.95
CA LEU A 540 -5.96 18.06 7.42
C LEU A 540 -4.94 18.73 6.50
N ARG A 541 -5.27 19.89 5.95
CA ARG A 541 -4.32 20.73 5.21
C ARG A 541 -4.39 22.16 5.71
N ALA A 542 -3.29 22.88 5.58
CA ALA A 542 -3.19 24.31 5.81
C ALA A 542 -2.17 24.92 4.86
N GLY A 543 -2.33 26.18 4.50
CA GLY A 543 -1.38 26.91 3.68
C GLY A 543 -1.62 28.41 3.73
N PHE A 544 -0.70 29.15 3.14
CA PHE A 544 -0.68 30.60 3.10
C PHE A 544 -0.62 31.10 1.65
N SER A 545 -1.35 32.17 1.37
CA SER A 545 -1.41 32.86 0.07
C SER A 545 -0.62 34.17 0.15
N THR A 546 0.30 34.40 -0.78
CA THR A 546 1.01 35.69 -0.87
C THR A 546 0.13 36.80 -1.42
N GLY A 547 -0.81 36.48 -2.32
CA GLY A 547 -1.70 37.48 -2.93
C GLY A 547 -2.71 38.06 -1.93
N ALA A 548 -3.36 37.19 -1.15
CA ALA A 548 -4.34 37.59 -0.14
C ALA A 548 -3.73 37.85 1.26
N THR A 549 -2.43 37.56 1.45
CA THR A 549 -1.70 37.68 2.73
C THR A 549 -2.39 36.97 3.91
N THR A 550 -3.05 35.85 3.63
CA THR A 550 -3.84 35.11 4.62
C THR A 550 -3.83 33.60 4.33
N GLY A 551 -4.42 32.84 5.25
CA GLY A 551 -4.37 31.39 5.27
C GLY A 551 -5.64 30.70 4.78
N ARG A 552 -5.47 29.43 4.41
CA ARG A 552 -6.56 28.47 4.20
C ARG A 552 -6.24 27.16 4.90
N ALA A 553 -7.20 26.63 5.65
CA ALA A 553 -7.12 25.33 6.29
C ALA A 553 -8.41 24.55 6.07
N ASP A 554 -8.30 23.25 5.80
CA ASP A 554 -9.46 22.38 5.65
C ASP A 554 -9.25 21.01 6.31
N LEU A 555 -10.34 20.51 6.91
CA LEU A 555 -10.44 19.23 7.59
C LEU A 555 -11.53 18.39 6.91
N ALA A 556 -11.19 17.18 6.49
CA ALA A 556 -12.15 16.20 6.04
C ALA A 556 -11.99 14.88 6.82
N VAL A 557 -13.06 14.40 7.43
CA VAL A 557 -13.12 13.11 8.12
C VAL A 557 -14.15 12.21 7.45
N ARG A 558 -13.78 10.95 7.21
CA ARG A 558 -14.70 9.90 6.76
C ARG A 558 -14.54 8.69 7.65
N ALA A 559 -15.63 8.08 8.13
CA ALA A 559 -15.58 6.92 9.02
C ALA A 559 -16.62 5.85 8.67
N TYR A 560 -16.16 4.64 8.35
CA TYR A 560 -16.99 3.54 7.84
C TYR A 560 -17.32 2.50 8.91
N ARG A 561 -18.50 1.87 8.77
CA ARG A 561 -18.93 0.72 9.57
C ARG A 561 -18.49 -0.60 8.91
N SER A 562 -18.28 -1.64 9.72
CA SER A 562 -17.96 -2.98 9.21
C SER A 562 -19.14 -3.54 8.40
N ASN A 563 -18.83 -4.23 7.29
CA ASN A 563 -19.81 -4.81 6.35
C ASN A 563 -20.87 -3.80 5.91
N SER A 564 -20.49 -2.54 5.69
CA SER A 564 -21.41 -1.50 5.23
C SER A 564 -20.67 -0.39 4.50
N ARG A 565 -21.34 0.20 3.51
CA ARG A 565 -20.91 1.45 2.86
C ARG A 565 -21.47 2.70 3.55
N LEU A 566 -22.34 2.52 4.56
CA LEU A 566 -22.79 3.57 5.46
C LEU A 566 -21.59 4.17 6.19
N HIS A 567 -21.44 5.49 6.12
CA HIS A 567 -20.33 6.18 6.74
C HIS A 567 -20.68 7.58 7.20
N TRP A 568 -19.95 8.05 8.21
CA TRP A 568 -19.98 9.44 8.63
C TRP A 568 -19.00 10.26 7.81
N ARG A 569 -19.37 11.49 7.49
CA ARG A 569 -18.53 12.49 6.84
C ARG A 569 -18.56 13.77 7.66
N LEU A 570 -17.40 14.43 7.81
CA LEU A 570 -17.29 15.77 8.36
C LEU A 570 -16.37 16.56 7.44
N ASP A 571 -16.87 17.65 6.89
CA ASP A 571 -16.07 18.61 6.15
C ASP A 571 -16.07 19.94 6.92
N ALA A 572 -14.90 20.53 7.10
CA ALA A 572 -14.74 21.85 7.70
C ALA A 572 -13.70 22.67 6.92
N LEU A 573 -13.96 23.97 6.80
CA LEU A 573 -13.11 24.93 6.10
C LEU A 573 -12.94 26.17 6.97
N ALA A 574 -11.73 26.70 7.00
CA ALA A 574 -11.40 28.03 7.49
C ALA A 574 -10.53 28.69 6.42
N SER A 575 -10.98 29.78 5.83
CA SER A 575 -10.32 30.37 4.66
C SER A 575 -10.43 31.88 4.68
N GLY A 576 -9.33 32.57 4.44
CA GLY A 576 -9.33 34.00 4.14
C GLY A 576 -9.14 34.32 2.66
N ILE A 577 -9.04 33.29 1.80
CA ILE A 577 -8.65 33.44 0.39
C ILE A 577 -9.80 33.20 -0.58
N GLU A 578 -11.04 33.10 -0.09
CA GLU A 578 -12.19 32.91 -0.97
C GLU A 578 -12.51 34.23 -1.68
N VAL A 579 -12.61 34.17 -3.00
CA VAL A 579 -12.96 35.32 -3.83
C VAL A 579 -14.21 34.97 -4.62
N LEU A 580 -15.24 35.80 -4.47
CA LEU A 580 -16.46 35.77 -5.27
C LEU A 580 -16.44 37.01 -6.16
N ARG A 581 -16.76 36.90 -7.45
CA ARG A 581 -17.06 38.06 -8.28
C ARG A 581 -18.56 38.35 -8.20
N PHE A 582 -18.94 39.56 -7.80
CA PHE A 582 -20.33 39.98 -7.74
C PHE A 582 -20.50 41.23 -8.60
N HIS A 583 -21.37 41.16 -9.60
CA HIS A 583 -21.62 42.25 -10.55
C HIS A 583 -22.99 42.91 -10.37
N GLY A 584 -23.81 42.40 -9.45
CA GLY A 584 -25.22 42.73 -9.32
C GLY A 584 -26.11 41.50 -9.56
N PHE A 585 -27.42 41.68 -9.40
CA PHE A 585 -28.43 40.68 -9.73
C PHE A 585 -28.99 40.93 -11.13
N GLY A 586 -29.45 39.86 -11.80
CA GLY A 586 -30.05 39.91 -13.12
C GLY A 586 -29.06 39.66 -14.26
N ASN A 587 -29.56 39.77 -15.50
CA ASN A 587 -28.75 39.64 -16.72
C ASN A 587 -28.37 41.01 -17.32
N GLU A 588 -29.12 42.06 -16.98
CA GLU A 588 -28.96 43.43 -17.53
C GLU A 588 -28.06 44.30 -16.64
N ILE A 589 -26.86 43.79 -16.35
CA ILE A 589 -25.89 44.46 -15.47
C ILE A 589 -24.74 45.09 -16.28
N PRO A 590 -24.28 46.29 -15.90
CA PRO A 590 -23.18 46.95 -16.58
C PRO A 590 -21.88 46.13 -16.47
N GLU A 591 -21.02 46.25 -17.47
CA GLU A 591 -19.71 45.63 -17.40
C GLU A 591 -18.83 46.34 -16.38
N LEU A 592 -18.53 45.64 -15.29
CA LEU A 592 -17.52 46.07 -14.31
C LEU A 592 -16.18 45.45 -14.64
N ASP A 593 -15.10 46.18 -14.37
CA ASP A 593 -13.75 45.62 -14.34
C ASP A 593 -13.62 44.56 -13.23
N GLU A 594 -12.57 43.74 -13.31
CA GLU A 594 -12.37 42.61 -12.40
C GLU A 594 -12.19 43.03 -10.93
N ASP A 595 -11.64 44.22 -10.66
CA ASP A 595 -11.40 44.69 -9.30
C ASP A 595 -12.66 45.25 -8.66
N SER A 596 -13.48 45.97 -9.43
CA SER A 596 -14.77 46.50 -8.98
C SER A 596 -15.76 45.41 -8.59
N SER A 597 -15.74 44.25 -9.25
CA SER A 597 -16.61 43.10 -8.92
C SER A 597 -16.03 42.15 -7.87
N ARG A 598 -14.78 42.34 -7.43
CA ARG A 598 -14.10 41.44 -6.50
C ARG A 598 -14.71 41.49 -5.10
N VAL A 599 -15.12 40.36 -4.55
CA VAL A 599 -15.57 40.23 -3.16
C VAL A 599 -14.67 39.24 -2.43
N ASN A 600 -13.75 39.76 -1.63
CA ASN A 600 -12.90 38.93 -0.79
C ASN A 600 -13.69 38.47 0.45
N GLN A 601 -13.60 37.19 0.79
CA GLN A 601 -14.35 36.59 1.88
C GLN A 601 -13.46 35.82 2.84
N VAL A 602 -13.65 36.10 4.13
CA VAL A 602 -13.27 35.16 5.19
C VAL A 602 -14.44 34.21 5.40
N GLN A 603 -14.21 32.91 5.24
CA GLN A 603 -15.24 31.89 5.34
C GLN A 603 -14.87 30.81 6.35
N PHE A 604 -15.82 30.45 7.21
CA PHE A 604 -15.79 29.24 8.02
C PHE A 604 -16.99 28.36 7.67
N THR A 605 -16.76 27.07 7.44
CA THR A 605 -17.85 26.10 7.24
C THR A 605 -17.63 24.84 8.07
N LEU A 606 -18.73 24.24 8.52
CA LEU A 606 -18.77 22.98 9.26
C LEU A 606 -19.98 22.17 8.83
N ALA A 607 -19.76 20.97 8.28
CA ALA A 607 -20.81 20.13 7.72
C ALA A 607 -20.62 18.64 8.08
N PRO A 608 -21.04 18.19 9.28
CA PRO A 608 -21.18 16.78 9.57
C PRO A 608 -22.37 16.20 8.79
N SER A 609 -22.21 15.00 8.22
CA SER A 609 -23.28 14.29 7.50
C SER A 609 -23.17 12.78 7.68
N LEU A 610 -24.33 12.11 7.67
CA LEU A 610 -24.44 10.67 7.49
C LEU A 610 -24.60 10.39 6.00
N VAL A 611 -23.78 9.50 5.45
CA VAL A 611 -23.83 9.10 4.03
C VAL A 611 -24.38 7.69 3.91
N VAL A 612 -25.60 7.59 3.40
CA VAL A 612 -26.36 6.36 3.22
C VAL A 612 -26.19 5.86 1.78
N PRO A 613 -25.67 4.65 1.55
CA PRO A 613 -25.64 4.03 0.22
C PRO A 613 -27.07 3.61 -0.17
N LEU A 614 -27.57 4.09 -1.31
CA LEU A 614 -28.88 3.69 -1.84
C LEU A 614 -28.73 2.52 -2.83
N TRP A 615 -27.73 2.60 -3.70
CA TRP A 615 -27.38 1.59 -4.71
C TRP A 615 -25.85 1.52 -4.87
N PRO A 616 -25.27 0.55 -5.61
CA PRO A 616 -23.81 0.44 -5.75
C PRO A 616 -23.11 1.72 -6.23
N ASN A 617 -23.80 2.52 -7.04
CA ASN A 617 -23.31 3.77 -7.63
C ASN A 617 -24.06 5.01 -7.12
N ALA A 618 -24.94 4.86 -6.12
CA ALA A 618 -25.78 5.93 -5.61
C ALA A 618 -25.67 6.09 -4.09
N GLN A 619 -25.56 7.32 -3.61
CA GLN A 619 -25.49 7.63 -2.20
C GLN A 619 -26.24 8.92 -1.86
N PHE A 620 -26.87 8.96 -0.71
CA PHE A 620 -27.51 10.14 -0.15
C PHE A 620 -26.77 10.58 1.11
N ALA A 621 -26.44 11.86 1.21
CA ALA A 621 -25.81 12.45 2.38
C ALA A 621 -26.72 13.49 3.00
N PHE A 622 -26.91 13.43 4.32
CA PHE A 622 -27.75 14.36 5.06
C PHE A 622 -27.11 14.76 6.38
N GLY A 623 -27.25 16.02 6.77
CA GLY A 623 -26.80 16.52 8.07
C GLY A 623 -26.90 18.04 8.20
N PRO A 624 -26.60 18.58 9.39
CA PRO A 624 -26.59 20.00 9.62
C PRO A 624 -25.38 20.67 8.96
N THR A 625 -25.47 21.97 8.75
CA THR A 625 -24.40 22.80 8.21
C THR A 625 -24.38 24.14 8.92
N ALA A 626 -23.19 24.59 9.31
CA ALA A 626 -22.93 25.94 9.79
C ALA A 626 -22.01 26.64 8.80
N LYS A 627 -22.34 27.87 8.42
CA LYS A 627 -21.49 28.73 7.60
C LYS A 627 -21.37 30.10 8.26
N TYR A 628 -20.19 30.67 8.21
CA TYR A 628 -19.93 32.06 8.53
C TYR A 628 -19.13 32.66 7.40
N SER A 629 -19.51 33.86 6.97
CA SER A 629 -18.77 34.62 5.98
C SER A 629 -18.55 36.05 6.46
N SER A 630 -17.46 36.66 6.03
CA SER A 630 -17.25 38.09 6.21
C SER A 630 -16.57 38.75 5.02
N THR A 631 -17.12 39.88 4.58
CA THR A 631 -16.70 40.64 3.40
C THR A 631 -15.98 41.96 3.76
N LYS A 632 -15.16 41.96 4.81
CA LYS A 632 -14.56 43.19 5.41
C LYS A 632 -13.92 44.13 4.38
N ASP A 633 -14.10 45.44 4.59
CA ASP A 633 -13.52 46.60 3.89
C ASP A 633 -13.19 46.39 2.41
N GLN A 634 -14.16 46.76 1.57
CA GLN A 634 -14.11 46.63 0.11
C GLN A 634 -14.41 47.98 -0.55
N ALA A 635 -13.83 49.07 0.00
CA ALA A 635 -14.03 50.43 -0.51
C ALA A 635 -13.69 50.49 -2.01
N GLY A 636 -14.54 51.17 -2.78
CA GLY A 636 -14.42 51.24 -4.25
C GLY A 636 -14.97 50.03 -5.02
N ARG A 637 -15.57 49.04 -4.35
CA ARG A 637 -16.18 47.86 -5.01
C ARG A 637 -17.71 47.90 -4.92
N ILE A 638 -18.38 47.26 -5.89
CA ILE A 638 -19.86 47.27 -5.96
C ILE A 638 -20.52 46.70 -4.70
N ILE A 639 -19.90 45.73 -4.04
CA ILE A 639 -20.44 45.14 -2.80
C ILE A 639 -20.55 46.17 -1.66
N ALA A 640 -19.65 47.16 -1.60
CA ALA A 640 -19.70 48.21 -0.60
C ALA A 640 -20.79 49.27 -0.94
N ALA A 641 -21.02 49.53 -2.22
CA ALA A 641 -22.05 50.47 -2.68
C ALA A 641 -23.47 49.88 -2.57
N THR A 642 -23.64 48.61 -2.89
CA THR A 642 -24.95 47.95 -2.94
C THR A 642 -25.36 47.31 -1.61
N SER A 643 -24.38 46.89 -0.79
CA SER A 643 -24.57 46.23 0.51
C SER A 643 -25.74 45.21 0.52
N PRO A 644 -25.77 44.23 -0.41
CA PRO A 644 -26.86 43.27 -0.48
C PRO A 644 -26.96 42.45 0.81
N TYR A 645 -28.13 41.89 1.07
CA TYR A 645 -28.34 41.01 2.23
C TYR A 645 -27.28 39.88 2.26
N GLY A 646 -26.70 39.61 3.42
CA GLY A 646 -25.52 38.74 3.57
C GLY A 646 -24.18 39.47 3.64
N SER A 647 -24.12 40.77 3.32
CA SER A 647 -22.88 41.56 3.40
C SER A 647 -22.40 41.77 4.85
N GLY A 648 -21.10 42.03 5.04
CA GLY A 648 -20.53 42.34 6.34
C GLY A 648 -20.08 41.10 7.10
N LYS A 649 -20.66 40.80 8.25
CA LYS A 649 -20.48 39.52 8.98
C LYS A 649 -21.81 38.78 8.91
N PHE A 650 -21.79 37.53 8.44
CA PHE A 650 -23.03 36.79 8.23
C PHE A 650 -22.85 35.31 8.56
N GLY A 651 -23.53 34.85 9.60
CA GLY A 651 -23.62 33.48 10.06
C GLY A 651 -24.98 32.87 9.72
N GLN A 652 -24.96 31.62 9.27
CA GLN A 652 -26.15 30.82 8.99
C GLN A 652 -25.98 29.38 9.50
N LEU A 653 -27.05 28.84 10.09
CA LEU A 653 -27.16 27.45 10.52
C LEU A 653 -28.35 26.81 9.78
N GLY A 654 -28.14 25.62 9.23
CA GLY A 654 -29.18 24.97 8.43
C GLY A 654 -28.99 23.46 8.29
N TRP A 655 -29.79 22.87 7.43
CA TRP A 655 -29.74 21.46 7.06
C TRP A 655 -29.42 21.32 5.58
N ARG A 656 -28.66 20.29 5.22
CA ARG A 656 -28.32 19.97 3.83
C ARG A 656 -28.55 18.51 3.50
N GLY A 657 -29.09 18.27 2.31
CA GLY A 657 -29.24 16.95 1.69
C GLY A 657 -28.52 16.91 0.34
N HIS A 658 -27.95 15.77 -0.02
CA HIS A 658 -27.25 15.62 -1.29
C HIS A 658 -27.29 14.17 -1.79
N LEU A 659 -27.92 13.95 -2.94
CA LEU A 659 -27.92 12.71 -3.69
C LEU A 659 -26.80 12.74 -4.74
N LEU A 660 -26.03 11.66 -4.83
CA LEU A 660 -25.00 11.44 -5.85
C LEU A 660 -25.24 10.09 -6.52
N PHE A 661 -25.28 10.08 -7.85
CA PHE A 661 -25.19 8.89 -8.69
C PHE A 661 -23.99 9.04 -9.64
N ASP A 662 -23.01 8.13 -9.58
CA ASP A 662 -21.79 8.23 -10.40
C ASP A 662 -21.39 6.86 -10.97
N THR A 663 -21.46 6.76 -12.30
CA THR A 663 -21.11 5.57 -13.09
C THR A 663 -19.94 5.84 -14.05
N ARG A 664 -19.28 6.99 -13.91
CA ARG A 664 -18.14 7.35 -14.76
C ARG A 664 -17.02 6.33 -14.59
N ASP A 665 -16.37 6.02 -15.70
CA ASP A 665 -15.20 5.13 -15.71
C ASP A 665 -14.00 5.74 -14.97
N VAL A 666 -13.67 6.99 -15.29
CA VAL A 666 -12.57 7.73 -14.66
C VAL A 666 -13.03 9.16 -14.37
N ALA A 667 -13.24 9.52 -13.10
CA ALA A 667 -13.80 10.83 -12.74
C ALA A 667 -13.06 12.05 -13.32
N ALA A 668 -11.72 11.99 -13.43
CA ALA A 668 -10.89 13.10 -13.93
C ALA A 668 -10.86 13.20 -15.47
N ALA A 669 -11.16 12.11 -16.19
CA ALA A 669 -11.05 12.02 -17.64
C ALA A 669 -12.10 11.03 -18.17
N ALA A 670 -13.37 11.26 -17.83
CA ALA A 670 -14.43 10.32 -18.13
C ALA A 670 -14.62 10.18 -19.63
N SER A 671 -14.64 8.94 -20.11
CA SER A 671 -14.90 8.58 -21.51
C SER A 671 -16.29 7.97 -21.69
N ARG A 672 -16.90 7.49 -20.61
CA ARG A 672 -18.24 6.92 -20.58
C ARG A 672 -18.89 7.06 -19.21
N GLY A 673 -20.20 6.88 -19.19
CA GLY A 673 -21.00 6.82 -17.97
C GLY A 673 -21.71 8.14 -17.67
N VAL A 674 -22.48 8.11 -16.60
CA VAL A 674 -23.38 9.17 -16.15
C VAL A 674 -22.99 9.62 -14.75
N TYR A 675 -23.03 10.93 -14.53
CA TYR A 675 -22.88 11.59 -13.24
C TYR A 675 -24.14 12.43 -12.98
N VAL A 676 -24.79 12.21 -11.86
CA VAL A 676 -25.94 13.01 -11.40
C VAL A 676 -25.70 13.41 -9.98
N THR A 677 -25.83 14.70 -9.70
CA THR A 677 -25.83 15.23 -8.35
C THR A 677 -27.05 16.12 -8.16
N VAL A 678 -27.75 15.94 -7.05
CA VAL A 678 -28.89 16.77 -6.65
C VAL A 678 -28.72 17.10 -5.19
N GLY A 679 -28.61 18.39 -4.88
CA GLY A 679 -28.43 18.89 -3.53
C GLY A 679 -29.51 19.90 -3.17
N GLY A 680 -29.67 20.12 -1.88
CA GLY A 680 -30.47 21.22 -1.39
C GLY A 680 -30.17 21.52 0.07
N SER A 681 -30.46 22.75 0.46
CA SER A 681 -30.21 23.27 1.80
C SER A 681 -31.39 24.13 2.27
N VAL A 682 -31.63 24.14 3.57
CA VAL A 682 -32.65 24.98 4.20
C VAL A 682 -32.07 25.67 5.44
N TYR A 683 -32.30 26.97 5.56
CA TYR A 683 -31.77 27.82 6.61
C TYR A 683 -32.93 28.52 7.34
N PRO A 684 -33.32 28.03 8.54
CA PRO A 684 -34.27 28.73 9.40
C PRO A 684 -33.67 30.04 9.93
N PRO A 685 -34.50 30.93 10.53
CA PRO A 685 -34.05 32.21 11.08
C PRO A 685 -33.22 32.01 12.37
N ILE A 686 -31.96 31.61 12.19
CA ILE A 686 -30.98 31.35 13.23
C ILE A 686 -29.70 32.11 12.87
N TRP A 687 -29.10 32.75 13.87
CA TRP A 687 -27.97 33.69 13.71
C TRP A 687 -28.38 34.91 12.90
N ASP A 688 -27.67 35.22 11.81
CA ASP A 688 -27.90 36.44 11.03
C ASP A 688 -28.99 36.25 9.95
N VAL A 689 -29.53 35.03 9.82
CA VAL A 689 -30.67 34.74 8.95
C VAL A 689 -31.96 35.28 9.57
N ASP A 690 -32.59 36.26 8.91
CA ASP A 690 -33.82 36.93 9.36
C ASP A 690 -35.12 36.16 9.01
N SER A 691 -35.11 35.35 7.96
CA SER A 691 -36.27 34.64 7.44
C SER A 691 -35.88 33.33 6.78
N LEU A 692 -36.81 32.36 6.75
CA LEU A 692 -36.56 31.05 6.15
C LEU A 692 -36.22 31.21 4.66
N PHE A 693 -35.06 30.68 4.27
CA PHE A 693 -34.71 30.52 2.86
C PHE A 693 -34.19 29.11 2.59
N GLY A 694 -34.23 28.70 1.33
CA GLY A 694 -33.77 27.37 0.91
C GLY A 694 -33.31 27.37 -0.52
N GLU A 695 -32.57 26.33 -0.89
CA GLU A 695 -32.05 26.16 -2.25
C GLU A 695 -32.09 24.70 -2.66
N VAL A 696 -32.23 24.47 -3.96
CA VAL A 696 -32.01 23.19 -4.62
C VAL A 696 -31.14 23.43 -5.83
N HIS A 697 -30.17 22.56 -6.03
CA HIS A 697 -29.31 22.54 -7.20
C HIS A 697 -29.16 21.13 -7.74
N GLY A 698 -28.86 21.03 -9.02
CA GLY A 698 -28.57 19.75 -9.65
C GLY A 698 -27.65 19.89 -10.84
N GLU A 699 -26.92 18.82 -11.12
CA GLU A 699 -26.12 18.67 -12.33
C GLU A 699 -26.29 17.23 -12.84
N PHE A 700 -26.47 17.11 -14.15
CA PHE A 700 -26.38 15.88 -14.90
C PHE A 700 -25.24 15.99 -15.91
N ALA A 701 -24.40 14.97 -16.00
CA ALA A 701 -23.36 14.86 -17.01
C ALA A 701 -23.29 13.46 -17.60
N THR A 702 -23.07 13.35 -18.91
CA THR A 702 -22.83 12.09 -19.61
C THR A 702 -21.65 12.21 -20.56
N TYR A 703 -21.00 11.08 -20.81
CA TYR A 703 -19.79 10.98 -21.63
C TYR A 703 -20.00 9.89 -22.68
N LEU A 704 -19.83 10.22 -23.94
CA LEU A 704 -20.08 9.34 -25.07
C LEU A 704 -18.83 9.31 -25.96
N THR A 705 -18.10 8.20 -25.95
CA THR A 705 -16.90 8.02 -26.79
C THR A 705 -17.21 7.16 -28.01
N ALA A 706 -17.03 7.71 -29.20
CA ALA A 706 -17.13 6.96 -30.45
C ALA A 706 -15.80 6.22 -30.73
N ARG A 707 -15.61 5.07 -30.08
CA ARG A 707 -14.37 4.27 -30.19
C ARG A 707 -13.98 3.83 -31.61
N PRO A 708 -14.92 3.52 -32.53
CA PRO A 708 -14.58 3.11 -33.90
C PRO A 708 -14.08 4.26 -34.79
N VAL A 709 -14.26 5.52 -34.38
CA VAL A 709 -13.91 6.69 -35.18
C VAL A 709 -12.45 7.09 -34.90
N PRO A 710 -11.66 7.50 -35.92
CA PRO A 710 -10.31 8.04 -35.71
C PRO A 710 -10.30 9.13 -34.63
N LEU A 711 -9.21 9.21 -33.86
CA LEU A 711 -9.04 10.13 -32.71
C LEU A 711 -9.99 9.89 -31.52
N ARG A 712 -10.86 8.86 -31.58
CA ARG A 712 -11.76 8.42 -30.51
C ARG A 712 -12.50 9.58 -29.84
N PRO A 713 -13.28 10.36 -30.59
CA PRO A 713 -13.93 11.56 -30.07
C PRO A 713 -14.82 11.21 -28.87
N THR A 714 -14.68 11.98 -27.78
CA THR A 714 -15.56 11.92 -26.62
C THR A 714 -16.42 13.18 -26.56
N LEU A 715 -17.73 13.01 -26.68
CA LEU A 715 -18.70 14.07 -26.41
C LEU A 715 -19.08 14.03 -24.93
N ALA A 716 -18.76 15.10 -24.20
CA ALA A 716 -19.21 15.32 -22.84
C ALA A 716 -20.34 16.35 -22.85
N LEU A 717 -21.50 15.95 -22.34
CA LEU A 717 -22.67 16.82 -22.20
C LEU A 717 -22.94 17.04 -20.73
N ARG A 718 -23.21 18.29 -20.33
CA ARG A 718 -23.61 18.65 -18.97
C ARG A 718 -24.79 19.59 -18.99
N VAL A 719 -25.67 19.44 -18.02
CA VAL A 719 -26.75 20.39 -17.74
C VAL A 719 -26.83 20.54 -16.23
N GLY A 720 -26.98 21.77 -15.77
CA GLY A 720 -27.10 22.05 -14.34
C GLY A 720 -27.90 23.30 -14.08
N GLY A 721 -28.27 23.47 -12.83
CA GLY A 721 -29.03 24.63 -12.39
C GLY A 721 -29.19 24.69 -10.89
N LYS A 722 -29.65 25.84 -10.43
CA LYS A 722 -29.93 26.14 -9.02
C LYS A 722 -31.17 27.00 -8.93
N LYS A 723 -32.03 26.78 -7.95
CA LYS A 723 -33.11 27.69 -7.55
C LYS A 723 -33.00 27.94 -6.05
N VAL A 724 -33.24 29.18 -5.67
CA VAL A 724 -33.21 29.69 -4.30
C VAL A 724 -34.58 30.31 -4.04
N TRP A 725 -35.12 30.09 -2.85
CA TRP A 725 -36.41 30.61 -2.41
C TRP A 725 -36.27 31.37 -1.09
N GLY A 726 -37.12 32.38 -0.91
CA GLY A 726 -37.09 33.27 0.26
C GLY A 726 -36.05 34.38 0.13
N ARG A 727 -35.87 35.19 1.17
CA ARG A 727 -34.82 36.22 1.20
C ARG A 727 -33.48 35.55 1.50
N PHE A 728 -32.63 35.42 0.49
CA PHE A 728 -31.35 34.73 0.60
C PHE A 728 -30.16 35.69 0.60
N PRO A 729 -29.08 35.38 1.33
CA PRO A 729 -27.88 36.20 1.33
C PRO A 729 -27.14 36.03 -0.01
N PHE A 730 -26.51 37.08 -0.53
CA PHE A 730 -26.00 37.12 -1.91
C PHE A 730 -24.97 36.01 -2.24
N GLN A 731 -24.24 35.49 -1.24
CA GLN A 731 -23.30 34.38 -1.43
C GLN A 731 -24.01 33.05 -1.76
N GLU A 732 -25.30 32.95 -1.44
CA GLU A 732 -26.15 31.80 -1.73
C GLU A 732 -26.94 31.97 -3.04
N ALA A 733 -26.73 33.04 -3.80
CA ALA A 733 -27.40 33.27 -5.08
C ALA A 733 -27.10 32.17 -6.11
N ALA A 734 -27.92 32.11 -7.17
CA ALA A 734 -27.70 31.27 -8.32
C ALA A 734 -26.79 32.00 -9.33
N PHE A 735 -25.50 31.66 -9.32
CA PHE A 735 -24.49 32.26 -10.19
C PHE A 735 -24.31 31.51 -11.51
N ILE A 736 -23.91 32.23 -12.56
CA ILE A 736 -23.39 31.70 -13.83
C ILE A 736 -22.09 32.42 -14.21
N GLY A 737 -21.16 31.64 -14.76
CA GLY A 737 -19.91 32.11 -15.35
C GLY A 737 -18.74 31.60 -14.54
N ASP A 738 -18.28 30.37 -14.75
CA ASP A 738 -17.10 29.82 -14.09
C ASP A 738 -16.66 28.53 -14.81
N ALA A 739 -15.63 27.87 -14.28
CA ALA A 739 -15.15 26.59 -14.83
C ALA A 739 -16.21 25.46 -14.77
N ALA A 740 -17.26 25.60 -13.96
CA ALA A 740 -18.29 24.59 -13.71
C ALA A 740 -19.60 24.84 -14.47
N SER A 741 -19.84 26.07 -14.93
CA SER A 741 -21.02 26.51 -15.69
C SER A 741 -20.60 27.01 -17.08
N VAL A 742 -20.58 28.32 -17.33
CA VAL A 742 -20.16 28.91 -18.62
C VAL A 742 -18.69 29.32 -18.57
N ARG A 743 -17.81 28.56 -19.25
CA ARG A 743 -16.36 28.59 -19.01
C ARG A 743 -15.59 29.70 -19.69
N LEU A 744 -16.13 30.24 -20.78
CA LEU A 744 -15.49 31.30 -21.57
C LEU A 744 -16.00 32.70 -21.20
N GLY A 745 -16.72 32.84 -20.08
CA GLY A 745 -17.22 34.12 -19.55
C GLY A 745 -16.39 34.65 -18.37
N ARG A 746 -16.67 35.89 -17.95
CA ARG A 746 -16.13 36.43 -16.68
C ARG A 746 -16.69 35.63 -15.49
N GLN A 747 -15.86 35.44 -14.47
CA GLN A 747 -16.26 34.67 -13.29
C GLN A 747 -17.47 35.28 -12.58
N ASN A 748 -18.43 34.44 -12.16
CA ASN A 748 -19.70 34.76 -11.50
C ASN A 748 -20.39 36.01 -12.06
N ARG A 749 -20.36 36.18 -13.39
CA ARG A 749 -20.86 37.39 -14.05
C ARG A 749 -22.31 37.65 -13.68
N PHE A 750 -23.18 36.64 -13.74
CA PHE A 750 -24.60 36.81 -13.51
C PHE A 750 -25.03 36.13 -12.22
N ALA A 751 -25.93 36.78 -11.47
CA ALA A 751 -26.47 36.25 -10.22
C ALA A 751 -27.99 36.44 -10.19
N GLY A 752 -28.71 35.45 -9.68
CA GLY A 752 -30.17 35.51 -9.56
C GLY A 752 -30.68 34.61 -8.46
N ASP A 753 -32.00 34.44 -8.42
CA ASP A 753 -32.64 33.45 -7.56
C ASP A 753 -32.75 32.08 -8.26
N ALA A 754 -32.63 32.02 -9.59
CA ALA A 754 -32.49 30.79 -10.34
C ALA A 754 -31.40 30.87 -11.40
N SER A 755 -30.82 29.73 -11.76
CA SER A 755 -29.88 29.61 -12.88
C SER A 755 -30.04 28.26 -13.58
N VAL A 756 -29.80 28.27 -14.89
CA VAL A 756 -29.71 27.05 -15.72
C VAL A 756 -28.58 27.20 -16.71
N TYR A 757 -27.81 26.14 -16.93
CA TYR A 757 -26.74 26.10 -17.91
C TYR A 757 -26.64 24.73 -18.58
N GLY A 758 -26.10 24.73 -19.80
CA GLY A 758 -25.79 23.55 -20.59
C GLY A 758 -24.41 23.67 -21.22
N ASN A 759 -23.68 22.56 -21.25
CA ASN A 759 -22.34 22.46 -21.82
C ASN A 759 -22.25 21.30 -22.79
N ALA A 760 -21.65 21.53 -23.94
CA ALA A 760 -21.16 20.51 -24.85
C ALA A 760 -19.65 20.66 -25.01
N GLU A 761 -18.91 19.57 -24.77
CA GLU A 761 -17.46 19.51 -24.93
C GLU A 761 -17.11 18.31 -25.80
N LEU A 762 -16.48 18.56 -26.96
CA LEU A 762 -15.96 17.52 -27.84
C LEU A 762 -14.47 17.39 -27.65
N ARG A 763 -14.00 16.24 -27.17
CA ARG A 763 -12.58 15.93 -26.96
C ARG A 763 -12.07 15.07 -28.10
N LEU A 764 -10.95 15.45 -28.70
CA LEU A 764 -10.23 14.68 -29.71
C LEU A 764 -8.88 14.28 -29.16
N ARG A 765 -8.63 12.98 -29.07
CA ARG A 765 -7.34 12.45 -28.64
C ARG A 765 -6.42 12.37 -29.86
N LEU A 766 -5.47 13.29 -29.95
CA LEU A 766 -4.54 13.40 -31.06
C LEU A 766 -3.41 12.37 -30.97
N ALA A 767 -2.83 12.22 -29.78
CA ALA A 767 -1.72 11.30 -29.56
C ALA A 767 -1.70 10.79 -28.12
N ARG A 768 -1.01 9.66 -27.90
CA ARG A 768 -0.56 9.26 -26.56
C ARG A 768 0.89 9.70 -26.46
N ILE A 769 1.22 10.51 -25.46
CA ILE A 769 2.58 11.01 -25.25
C ILE A 769 3.17 10.41 -23.97
N PHE A 770 4.48 10.24 -23.96
CA PHE A 770 5.23 9.64 -22.84
C PHE A 770 6.40 10.55 -22.49
N LEU A 771 6.13 11.62 -21.75
CA LEU A 771 7.16 12.54 -21.26
C LEU A 771 7.79 12.02 -19.96
N VAL A 772 6.98 11.92 -18.90
CA VAL A 772 7.38 11.38 -17.58
C VAL A 772 6.42 10.28 -17.11
N LEU A 773 5.17 10.34 -17.55
CA LEU A 773 4.14 9.33 -17.35
C LEU A 773 3.28 9.29 -18.62
N PRO A 774 2.60 8.17 -18.90
CA PRO A 774 1.74 8.05 -20.07
C PRO A 774 0.57 9.02 -19.95
N GLY A 775 0.42 9.90 -20.94
CA GLY A 775 -0.64 10.90 -21.01
C GLY A 775 -1.34 10.90 -22.37
N ASP A 776 -2.60 11.32 -22.36
CA ASP A 776 -3.34 11.58 -23.59
C ASP A 776 -3.16 13.06 -23.95
N PHE A 777 -2.61 13.32 -25.14
CA PHE A 777 -2.53 14.65 -25.71
C PHE A 777 -3.65 14.82 -26.74
N GLY A 778 -4.35 15.95 -26.66
CA GLY A 778 -5.52 16.19 -27.47
C GLY A 778 -5.95 17.64 -27.50
N VAL A 779 -6.99 17.89 -28.27
CA VAL A 779 -7.68 19.18 -28.35
C VAL A 779 -9.13 18.99 -27.97
N PHE A 780 -9.78 20.04 -27.48
CA PHE A 780 -11.21 20.01 -27.23
C PHE A 780 -11.88 21.29 -27.72
N GLY A 781 -13.13 21.17 -28.15
CA GLY A 781 -14.02 22.30 -28.47
C GLY A 781 -15.14 22.40 -27.45
N LEU A 782 -15.57 23.63 -27.14
CA LEU A 782 -16.59 23.94 -26.14
C LEU A 782 -17.77 24.70 -26.76
N GLY A 783 -18.98 24.35 -26.34
CA GLY A 783 -20.19 25.13 -26.53
C GLY A 783 -20.94 25.23 -25.20
N ASP A 784 -20.93 26.41 -24.60
CA ASP A 784 -21.53 26.65 -23.29
C ASP A 784 -22.65 27.69 -23.42
N VAL A 785 -23.78 27.44 -22.77
CA VAL A 785 -24.92 28.37 -22.69
C VAL A 785 -25.46 28.39 -21.28
N GLY A 786 -25.93 29.53 -20.80
CA GLY A 786 -26.58 29.62 -19.50
C GLY A 786 -27.29 30.95 -19.29
N ARG A 787 -28.26 30.96 -18.38
CA ARG A 787 -29.05 32.14 -18.01
C ARG A 787 -29.41 32.11 -16.52
N VAL A 788 -29.39 33.29 -15.89
CA VAL A 788 -29.97 33.47 -14.55
C VAL A 788 -31.37 34.06 -14.65
N PHE A 789 -32.18 33.86 -13.62
CA PHE A 789 -33.51 34.43 -13.45
C PHE A 789 -33.54 35.15 -12.11
N LEU A 790 -34.35 36.20 -12.03
CA LEU A 790 -34.55 36.99 -10.83
C LEU A 790 -36.05 37.28 -10.70
N ASP A 791 -36.67 36.83 -9.62
CA ASP A 791 -38.07 37.15 -9.33
C ASP A 791 -38.28 38.69 -9.34
N GLY A 792 -39.14 39.17 -10.24
CA GLY A 792 -39.40 40.61 -10.46
C GLY A 792 -38.85 41.18 -11.76
N GLU A 793 -38.02 40.43 -12.50
CA GLU A 793 -37.53 40.78 -13.84
C GLU A 793 -38.11 39.80 -14.88
N SER A 794 -38.56 40.30 -16.03
CA SER A 794 -39.16 39.51 -17.13
C SER A 794 -38.11 39.04 -18.14
#